data_AF-A0A1V0A2U6-F1
#
_entry.id   AF-A0A1V0A2U6-F1
#
_cell.length_a   1.000
_cell.length_b   1.000
_cell.length_c   1.000
_cell.angle_alpha   90.00
_cell.angle_beta   90.00
_cell.angle_gamma   90.00
#
_symmetry.space_group_name_H-M   'P 1'
#
loop_
_entity.id
_entity.type
_entity.pdbx_description
1 polymer ?
#
loop_
_entity_poly.entity_id
_entity_poly.type
_entity_poly.pdbx_seq_one_letter_code
_entity_poly.pdbx_strand_id
1 'polypeptide(L)'
;MFSWLMAALVRPVSGLYGEFDLRPGDRDPGPGLPARYGGADRPGVTGTTHVRDLHRDLRELGFLLAPEDTAEFTTATWLAVMEFQRYASLSDAATEREPRAATLLDEVPPDASLLHVSAASAFPPQGPFRVLAGEEIMEVTAVTTARTTGTDAALKVTRGMEGTAAAAHARGAEVELIRWSDRLVPAHAPFYERYADPVTGVVNAWTRFVLRRWKEGRRRCPIVVEAWELREGRPDRLHTIPAAEGRPARRAGNVWGAREVTATGPRLYVRDLTSTWRRPSRPPIVPERPELDVTGDYRVLGDYAGPRAWPEFGHTWRPEGEMLPEHLLPATEPGGSGPTLGQLIEAGDAAALGTYKVVRAVSEVEAIGYFDCMNAYDRAFVSLGPCHWTAGLATGPSPASAVDEGELWGFMAYLKATDRYAFAQAVGRFGVDVGTEWGQDGAALFEPGQRKYTGRPALPREGGGRYELGKVEEYDLFRGWHWFYRLQMAGRTVDGFRRAMWDMARLRLRDVGETPWDGPAEPPTWTVPGPDGPRPARIKDVITSERGMAIVYRWHIRAPANMVSAGPASEPPETRRIGRAGPVLRAACEAAIREEPGLFTGSPDTWGDAAEQALVARLRAQGGASVEYVHEWPRQVSASRGFALPYELLPDHGDGRRLDPARGSFHLDTRGLPPPP
;
A
#
# COMPACT_ATOMS: atom_id res chain seq x y z
N MET A 1 34.19 -0.62 -12.90
CA MET A 1 34.71 -0.08 -11.63
C MET A 1 35.48 1.23 -11.83
N PHE A 2 36.53 1.27 -12.65
CA PHE A 2 37.30 2.50 -12.90
C PHE A 2 36.46 3.68 -13.44
N SER A 3 35.56 3.46 -14.40
CA SER A 3 34.64 4.51 -14.90
C SER A 3 33.66 5.02 -13.85
N TRP A 4 33.28 4.18 -12.88
CA TRP A 4 32.43 4.59 -11.75
C TRP A 4 33.25 5.42 -10.75
N LEU A 5 34.49 5.02 -10.47
CA LEU A 5 35.41 5.79 -9.61
C LEU A 5 35.67 7.18 -10.20
N MET A 6 35.93 7.25 -11.52
CA MET A 6 36.10 8.54 -12.22
C MET A 6 34.80 9.36 -12.23
N ALA A 7 33.63 8.73 -12.43
CA ALA A 7 32.34 9.40 -12.36
C ALA A 7 32.05 9.98 -10.96
N ALA A 8 32.38 9.24 -9.90
CA ALA A 8 32.25 9.70 -8.52
C ALA A 8 33.20 10.87 -8.21
N LEU A 9 34.35 10.96 -8.88
CA LEU A 9 35.35 12.01 -8.67
C LEU A 9 35.10 13.30 -9.47
N VAL A 10 34.49 13.22 -10.67
CA VAL A 10 34.45 14.36 -11.63
C VAL A 10 33.02 14.74 -12.08
N ARG A 11 31.98 14.07 -11.54
CA ARG A 11 30.63 13.96 -12.12
C ARG A 11 30.63 13.21 -13.47
N PRO A 12 29.74 12.24 -13.68
CA PRO A 12 29.71 11.51 -14.95
C PRO A 12 29.22 12.39 -16.11
N VAL A 13 29.80 12.16 -17.29
CA VAL A 13 29.24 12.59 -18.58
C VAL A 13 28.61 11.36 -19.24
N SER A 14 27.38 11.50 -19.70
CA SER A 14 26.59 10.41 -20.27
C SER A 14 26.48 10.49 -21.79
N GLY A 15 26.55 11.69 -22.36
CA GLY A 15 26.15 12.00 -23.74
C GLY A 15 24.64 12.09 -23.94
N LEU A 16 23.82 11.89 -22.90
CA LEU A 16 22.36 11.93 -23.00
C LEU A 16 21.82 13.35 -22.77
N TYR A 17 20.75 13.68 -23.48
CA TYR A 17 19.90 14.86 -23.26
C TYR A 17 20.65 16.20 -23.22
N GLY A 18 21.73 16.33 -24.01
CA GLY A 18 22.55 17.56 -24.04
C GLY A 18 23.24 17.89 -22.71
N GLU A 19 23.35 16.92 -21.79
CA GLU A 19 23.87 17.09 -20.43
C GLU A 19 23.07 18.06 -19.54
N PHE A 20 21.81 18.33 -19.89
CA PHE A 20 20.94 19.14 -19.05
C PHE A 20 20.29 18.32 -17.92
N ASP A 21 20.18 18.93 -16.74
CA ASP A 21 19.41 18.38 -15.61
C ASP A 21 17.92 18.62 -15.83
N LEU A 22 17.30 17.74 -16.62
CA LEU A 22 15.89 17.84 -16.97
C LEU A 22 15.01 17.74 -15.72
N ARG A 23 14.03 18.63 -15.60
CA ARG A 23 13.20 18.81 -14.40
C ARG A 23 11.78 19.27 -14.75
N PRO A 24 10.81 19.25 -13.82
CA PRO A 24 9.46 19.76 -14.06
C PRO A 24 9.43 21.14 -14.72
N GLY A 25 8.63 21.25 -15.79
CA GLY A 25 8.49 22.47 -16.59
C GLY A 25 9.50 22.62 -17.74
N ASP A 26 10.51 21.76 -17.84
CA ASP A 26 11.36 21.69 -19.03
C ASP A 26 10.57 21.18 -20.25
N ARG A 27 10.98 21.60 -21.46
CA ARG A 27 10.31 21.26 -22.71
C ARG A 27 11.24 21.28 -23.92
N ASP A 28 10.95 20.42 -24.88
CA ASP A 28 11.49 20.48 -26.23
C ASP A 28 11.01 21.76 -26.97
N PRO A 29 11.75 22.27 -27.96
CA PRO A 29 11.30 23.41 -28.76
C PRO A 29 10.01 23.10 -29.53
N GLY A 30 9.13 24.10 -29.64
CA GLY A 30 7.86 24.01 -30.36
C GLY A 30 7.53 25.31 -31.11
N PRO A 31 6.43 25.37 -31.88
CA PRO A 31 6.03 26.57 -32.60
C PRO A 31 5.90 27.78 -31.65
N GLY A 32 6.77 28.78 -31.84
CA GLY A 32 6.80 30.00 -31.01
C GLY A 32 7.32 29.82 -29.58
N LEU A 33 7.77 28.63 -29.19
CA LEU A 33 8.28 28.33 -27.86
C LEU A 33 9.73 27.84 -27.93
N PRO A 34 10.70 28.55 -27.32
CA PRO A 34 12.06 28.05 -27.25
C PRO A 34 12.12 26.79 -26.39
N ALA A 35 13.12 25.95 -26.66
CA ALA A 35 13.48 24.85 -25.78
C ALA A 35 13.72 25.38 -24.37
N ARG A 36 13.38 24.61 -23.34
CA ARG A 36 13.67 24.92 -21.95
C ARG A 36 14.27 23.69 -21.29
N TYR A 37 15.54 23.78 -20.90
CA TYR A 37 16.27 22.66 -20.30
C TYR A 37 17.09 23.14 -19.11
N GLY A 38 17.04 22.38 -18.02
CA GLY A 38 17.66 22.77 -16.77
C GLY A 38 16.97 23.95 -16.11
N GLY A 39 15.67 24.13 -16.35
CA GLY A 39 14.86 25.23 -15.81
C GLY A 39 15.05 26.58 -16.50
N ALA A 40 15.77 26.66 -17.62
CA ALA A 40 16.05 27.90 -18.34
C ALA A 40 15.75 27.76 -19.84
N ASP A 41 15.21 28.83 -20.43
CA ASP A 41 14.93 28.90 -21.86
C ASP A 41 16.26 28.96 -22.65
N ARG A 42 16.31 28.24 -23.78
CA ARG A 42 17.49 28.03 -24.63
C ARG A 42 17.14 28.33 -26.09
N PRO A 43 16.96 29.60 -26.47
CA PRO A 43 16.51 29.97 -27.82
C PRO A 43 17.49 29.53 -28.94
N GLY A 44 18.78 29.37 -28.62
CA GLY A 44 19.78 28.86 -29.58
C GLY A 44 19.75 27.33 -29.78
N VAL A 45 18.95 26.60 -29.01
CA VAL A 45 18.82 25.14 -29.12
C VAL A 45 17.55 24.81 -29.90
N THR A 46 17.71 24.49 -31.18
CA THR A 46 16.61 24.17 -32.10
C THR A 46 16.65 22.70 -32.50
N GLY A 47 15.49 22.13 -32.83
CA GLY A 47 15.37 20.75 -33.35
C GLY A 47 15.77 19.62 -32.39
N THR A 48 15.99 19.90 -31.12
CA THR A 48 16.30 18.88 -30.10
C THR A 48 15.03 18.22 -29.57
N THR A 49 15.15 16.98 -29.08
CA THR A 49 14.04 16.16 -28.59
C THR A 49 14.33 15.56 -27.21
N HIS A 50 15.06 16.28 -26.35
CA HIS A 50 15.62 15.70 -25.13
C HIS A 50 14.56 15.13 -24.17
N VAL A 51 13.40 15.78 -24.06
CA VAL A 51 12.31 15.29 -23.21
C VAL A 51 11.64 14.06 -23.86
N ARG A 52 11.36 14.09 -25.17
CA ARG A 52 10.85 12.91 -25.88
C ARG A 52 11.81 11.73 -25.85
N ASP A 53 13.11 11.99 -25.98
CA ASP A 53 14.17 10.99 -25.89
C ASP A 53 14.16 10.34 -24.50
N LEU A 54 14.01 11.14 -23.44
CA LEU A 54 13.87 10.64 -22.07
C LEU A 54 12.63 9.74 -21.93
N HIS A 55 11.49 10.14 -22.49
CA HIS A 55 10.28 9.32 -22.45
C HIS A 55 10.47 7.98 -23.15
N ARG A 56 11.03 7.99 -24.37
CA ARG A 56 11.33 6.77 -25.12
C ARG A 56 12.24 5.85 -24.31
N ASP A 57 13.29 6.41 -23.70
CA ASP A 57 14.26 5.65 -22.92
C ASP A 57 13.64 5.07 -21.64
N LEU A 58 12.87 5.84 -20.87
CA LEU A 58 12.15 5.33 -19.69
C LEU A 58 11.18 4.21 -20.07
N ARG A 59 10.44 4.38 -21.17
CA ARG A 59 9.49 3.36 -21.65
C ARG A 59 10.20 2.10 -22.12
N GLU A 60 11.33 2.21 -22.81
CA GLU A 60 12.17 1.07 -23.19
C GLU A 60 12.64 0.29 -21.95
N LEU A 61 12.97 0.99 -20.87
CA LEU A 61 13.36 0.41 -19.59
C LEU A 61 12.17 -0.17 -18.80
N GLY A 62 10.94 -0.02 -19.29
CA GLY A 62 9.72 -0.57 -18.70
C GLY A 62 8.95 0.39 -17.79
N PHE A 63 9.26 1.68 -17.77
CA PHE A 63 8.61 2.70 -16.96
C PHE A 63 7.49 3.40 -17.73
N LEU A 64 6.31 2.78 -17.79
CA LEU A 64 5.21 3.25 -18.65
C LEU A 64 4.38 4.41 -18.08
N LEU A 65 4.73 4.91 -16.87
CA LEU A 65 4.26 6.22 -16.40
C LEU A 65 4.73 7.37 -17.29
N ALA A 66 5.88 7.20 -17.95
CA ALA A 66 6.38 8.20 -18.88
C ALA A 66 5.39 8.36 -20.05
N PRO A 67 4.97 9.60 -20.36
CA PRO A 67 4.07 9.88 -21.47
C PRO A 67 4.61 9.37 -22.82
N GLU A 68 3.71 9.17 -23.78
CA GLU A 68 4.08 8.86 -25.15
C GLU A 68 4.26 10.16 -25.94
N ASP A 69 5.46 10.37 -26.48
CA ASP A 69 5.78 11.43 -27.46
C ASP A 69 5.43 12.87 -27.04
N THR A 70 5.41 13.17 -25.74
CA THR A 70 5.16 14.53 -25.28
C THR A 70 6.46 15.35 -25.22
N ALA A 71 6.36 16.62 -25.60
CA ALA A 71 7.49 17.55 -25.58
C ALA A 71 7.82 18.09 -24.18
N GLU A 72 7.01 17.79 -23.17
CA GLU A 72 7.04 18.48 -21.87
C GLU A 72 7.35 17.54 -20.70
N PHE A 73 8.18 18.03 -19.77
CA PHE A 73 8.48 17.37 -18.51
C PHE A 73 7.36 17.67 -17.49
N THR A 74 6.28 16.91 -17.59
CA THR A 74 5.10 16.99 -16.71
C THR A 74 5.29 16.25 -15.38
N THR A 75 4.30 16.32 -14.49
CA THR A 75 4.22 15.51 -13.26
C THR A 75 4.37 14.01 -13.54
N ALA A 76 3.78 13.49 -14.62
CA ALA A 76 3.92 12.08 -15.00
C ALA A 76 5.38 11.70 -15.34
N THR A 77 6.09 12.57 -16.06
CA THR A 77 7.53 12.41 -16.35
C THR A 77 8.34 12.40 -15.06
N TRP A 78 8.06 13.36 -14.17
CA TRP A 78 8.71 13.46 -12.87
C TRP A 78 8.53 12.18 -12.04
N LEU A 79 7.30 11.66 -11.92
CA LEU A 79 7.02 10.40 -11.23
C LEU A 79 7.71 9.20 -11.90
N ALA A 80 7.76 9.14 -13.23
CA ALA A 80 8.47 8.08 -13.95
C ALA A 80 9.98 8.09 -13.68
N VAL A 81 10.61 9.28 -13.64
CA VAL A 81 12.04 9.42 -13.28
C VAL A 81 12.28 9.01 -11.83
N MET A 82 11.39 9.37 -10.90
CA MET A 82 11.50 8.91 -9.51
C MET A 82 11.41 7.38 -9.42
N GLU A 83 10.47 6.76 -10.11
CA GLU A 83 10.35 5.29 -10.12
C GLU A 83 11.60 4.65 -10.72
N PHE A 84 12.18 5.22 -11.78
CA PHE A 84 13.47 4.76 -12.29
C PHE A 84 14.57 4.85 -11.23
N GLN A 85 14.75 6.00 -10.59
CA GLN A 85 15.74 6.20 -9.53
C GLN A 85 15.56 5.21 -8.37
N ARG A 86 14.29 4.94 -7.97
CA ARG A 86 13.94 3.98 -6.91
C ARG A 86 14.38 2.56 -7.24
N TYR A 87 14.05 2.05 -8.43
CA TYR A 87 14.44 0.69 -8.78
C TYR A 87 15.92 0.59 -9.14
N ALA A 88 16.49 1.67 -9.68
CA ALA A 88 17.91 1.73 -9.99
C ALA A 88 18.82 1.79 -8.75
N SER A 89 18.30 2.16 -7.58
CA SER A 89 19.06 2.12 -6.33
C SER A 89 19.10 0.72 -5.68
N LEU A 90 18.24 -0.20 -6.10
CA LEU A 90 18.15 -1.55 -5.54
C LEU A 90 19.34 -2.43 -5.96
N SER A 91 19.57 -3.50 -5.18
CA SER A 91 20.58 -4.50 -5.50
C SER A 91 20.21 -5.44 -6.63
N ASP A 92 18.94 -5.47 -7.01
CA ASP A 92 18.41 -6.35 -8.03
C ASP A 92 17.68 -5.54 -9.10
N ALA A 93 17.90 -5.93 -10.34
CA ALA A 93 17.18 -5.44 -11.50
C ALA A 93 16.66 -6.64 -12.31
N ALA A 94 15.90 -6.38 -13.36
CA ALA A 94 15.64 -7.37 -14.39
C ALA A 94 16.59 -7.12 -15.57
N THR A 95 16.99 -8.18 -16.25
CA THR A 95 17.61 -8.10 -17.57
C THR A 95 16.71 -8.76 -18.59
N GLU A 96 16.58 -8.15 -19.76
CA GLU A 96 15.84 -8.73 -20.87
C GLU A 96 16.60 -9.92 -21.48
N ARG A 97 15.91 -11.03 -21.74
CA ARG A 97 16.43 -12.23 -22.42
C ARG A 97 16.91 -11.88 -23.82
N GLU A 98 17.97 -12.55 -24.25
CA GLU A 98 18.50 -12.40 -25.61
C GLU A 98 18.79 -13.73 -26.32
N PRO A 99 18.42 -13.83 -27.61
CA PRO A 99 17.69 -12.83 -28.41
C PRO A 99 16.23 -12.62 -27.91
N ARG A 100 15.61 -11.47 -28.25
CA ARG A 100 14.23 -11.13 -27.83
C ARG A 100 13.17 -12.04 -28.46
N ALA A 101 13.49 -12.53 -29.64
CA ALA A 101 12.69 -13.45 -30.44
C ALA A 101 13.61 -14.57 -30.91
N ALA A 102 13.05 -15.75 -31.10
CA ALA A 102 13.68 -16.78 -31.92
C ALA A 102 12.99 -16.84 -33.28
N THR A 103 13.61 -17.51 -34.24
CA THR A 103 13.02 -17.76 -35.55
C THR A 103 12.75 -19.25 -35.75
N LEU A 104 11.67 -19.58 -36.46
CA LEU A 104 11.38 -20.96 -36.84
C LEU A 104 12.48 -21.52 -37.75
N LEU A 105 13.03 -22.68 -37.39
CA LEU A 105 14.06 -23.37 -38.17
C LEU A 105 13.47 -24.13 -39.35
N ASP A 106 12.21 -24.55 -39.22
CA ASP A 106 11.46 -25.33 -40.19
C ASP A 106 10.13 -24.63 -40.54
N GLU A 107 9.52 -25.03 -41.66
CA GLU A 107 8.12 -24.69 -41.93
C GLU A 107 7.20 -25.47 -40.99
N VAL A 108 6.19 -24.81 -40.44
CA VAL A 108 5.29 -25.38 -39.43
C VAL A 108 3.88 -25.48 -39.98
N PRO A 109 3.37 -26.68 -40.29
CA PRO A 109 1.99 -26.86 -40.75
C PRO A 109 0.99 -26.66 -39.60
N PRO A 110 -0.30 -26.35 -39.86
CA PRO A 110 -1.32 -26.05 -38.84
C PRO A 110 -1.51 -27.12 -37.74
N ASP A 111 -1.24 -28.39 -38.05
CA ASP A 111 -1.40 -29.54 -37.16
C ASP A 111 -0.13 -29.90 -36.36
N ALA A 112 0.99 -29.23 -36.59
CA ALA A 112 2.24 -29.49 -35.87
C ALA A 112 2.11 -29.18 -34.37
N SER A 113 2.64 -30.06 -33.51
CA SER A 113 2.69 -29.86 -32.05
C SER A 113 4.08 -29.50 -31.53
N LEU A 114 5.04 -29.31 -32.42
CA LEU A 114 6.45 -29.05 -32.10
C LEU A 114 6.98 -27.92 -32.98
N LEU A 115 7.59 -26.91 -32.35
CA LEU A 115 8.27 -25.81 -33.06
C LEU A 115 9.78 -25.92 -32.83
N HIS A 116 10.55 -26.01 -33.91
CA HIS A 116 12.00 -25.91 -33.85
C HIS A 116 12.42 -24.45 -34.00
N VAL A 117 13.15 -23.91 -33.02
CA VAL A 117 13.51 -22.49 -32.94
C VAL A 117 15.00 -22.27 -32.76
N SER A 118 15.51 -21.18 -33.32
CA SER A 118 16.94 -20.85 -33.40
C SER A 118 17.61 -20.42 -32.09
N ALA A 119 16.84 -20.14 -31.04
CA ALA A 119 17.38 -19.63 -29.77
C ALA A 119 16.56 -20.05 -28.54
N ALA A 120 17.03 -21.08 -27.84
CA ALA A 120 16.46 -21.57 -26.59
C ALA A 120 16.46 -20.50 -25.47
N SER A 121 17.50 -19.63 -25.44
CA SER A 121 17.66 -18.59 -24.42
C SER A 121 16.59 -17.48 -24.50
N ALA A 122 15.90 -17.36 -25.64
CA ALA A 122 14.78 -16.43 -25.82
C ALA A 122 13.57 -16.80 -24.95
N PHE A 123 13.50 -18.03 -24.44
CA PHE A 123 12.34 -18.56 -23.73
C PHE A 123 12.64 -18.97 -22.28
N PRO A 124 11.64 -19.03 -21.38
CA PRO A 124 11.77 -19.71 -20.11
C PRO A 124 12.19 -21.18 -20.27
N PRO A 125 12.99 -21.74 -19.35
CA PRO A 125 13.48 -23.11 -19.46
C PRO A 125 12.39 -24.17 -19.23
N GLN A 126 11.22 -23.78 -18.71
CA GLN A 126 10.11 -24.67 -18.39
C GLN A 126 8.78 -23.98 -18.73
N GLY A 127 7.80 -24.77 -19.18
CA GLY A 127 6.42 -24.33 -19.37
C GLY A 127 5.58 -24.43 -18.08
N PRO A 128 4.32 -23.96 -18.10
CA PRO A 128 3.65 -23.40 -19.27
C PRO A 128 3.95 -21.91 -19.48
N PHE A 129 4.16 -21.47 -20.72
CA PHE A 129 4.17 -20.04 -21.11
C PHE A 129 3.58 -19.88 -22.52
N ARG A 130 3.32 -18.66 -22.97
CA ARG A 130 2.72 -18.41 -24.30
C ARG A 130 3.64 -17.65 -25.23
N VAL A 131 3.60 -18.04 -26.50
CA VAL A 131 4.34 -17.42 -27.59
C VAL A 131 3.40 -16.95 -28.70
N LEU A 132 3.84 -15.95 -29.45
CA LEU A 132 3.19 -15.42 -30.64
C LEU A 132 4.05 -15.76 -31.86
N ALA A 133 3.44 -16.30 -32.92
CA ALA A 133 4.03 -16.39 -34.25
C ALA A 133 3.02 -15.83 -35.27
N GLY A 134 3.38 -14.74 -35.95
CA GLY A 134 2.40 -13.98 -36.73
C GLY A 134 1.25 -13.48 -35.85
N GLU A 135 0.03 -13.91 -36.14
CA GLU A 135 -1.18 -13.62 -35.34
C GLU A 135 -1.59 -14.77 -34.41
N GLU A 136 -0.90 -15.92 -34.47
CA GLU A 136 -1.27 -17.10 -33.70
C GLU A 136 -0.60 -17.12 -32.32
N ILE A 137 -1.41 -17.39 -31.31
CA ILE A 137 -0.95 -17.58 -29.94
C ILE A 137 -0.90 -19.07 -29.63
N MET A 138 0.23 -19.52 -29.09
CA MET A 138 0.48 -20.91 -28.76
C MET A 138 0.93 -21.02 -27.30
N GLU A 139 0.48 -22.06 -26.60
CA GLU A 139 0.93 -22.38 -25.25
C GLU A 139 2.04 -23.43 -25.32
N VAL A 140 3.24 -23.06 -24.90
CA VAL A 140 4.38 -23.95 -24.78
C VAL A 140 4.24 -24.75 -23.50
N THR A 141 4.13 -26.07 -23.61
CA THR A 141 3.97 -27.01 -22.48
C THR A 141 5.29 -27.63 -22.04
N ALA A 142 6.28 -27.71 -22.94
CA ALA A 142 7.63 -28.17 -22.63
C ALA A 142 8.66 -27.54 -23.57
N VAL A 143 9.89 -27.37 -23.06
CA VAL A 143 11.05 -26.89 -23.81
C VAL A 143 12.12 -27.97 -23.78
N THR A 144 12.60 -28.39 -24.94
CA THR A 144 13.70 -29.35 -25.06
C THR A 144 14.85 -28.72 -25.84
N THR A 145 15.98 -28.50 -25.19
CA THR A 145 17.19 -27.97 -25.86
C THR A 145 17.80 -29.07 -26.74
N ALA A 146 18.10 -28.75 -28.00
CA ALA A 146 18.68 -29.70 -28.93
C ALA A 146 20.14 -30.02 -28.54
N ARG A 147 20.49 -31.31 -28.46
CA ARG A 147 21.82 -31.78 -28.02
C ARG A 147 22.97 -31.42 -28.98
N THR A 148 22.66 -31.05 -30.23
CA THR A 148 23.65 -30.91 -31.31
C THR A 148 24.34 -29.55 -31.37
N THR A 149 23.65 -28.46 -31.05
CA THR A 149 24.20 -27.08 -31.10
C THR A 149 24.11 -26.35 -29.75
N GLY A 150 23.26 -26.82 -28.82
CA GLY A 150 23.05 -26.19 -27.51
C GLY A 150 22.31 -24.84 -27.55
N THR A 151 22.15 -24.25 -28.73
CA THR A 151 21.45 -22.97 -28.95
C THR A 151 20.01 -23.14 -29.39
N ASP A 152 19.68 -24.24 -30.09
CA ASP A 152 18.35 -24.46 -30.64
C ASP A 152 17.42 -25.14 -29.62
N ALA A 153 16.12 -24.88 -29.73
CA ALA A 153 15.11 -25.54 -28.90
C ALA A 153 13.98 -26.14 -29.73
N ALA A 154 13.38 -27.19 -29.18
CA ALA A 154 12.09 -27.71 -29.61
C ALA A 154 11.04 -27.34 -28.56
N LEU A 155 10.02 -26.59 -28.97
CA LEU A 155 8.91 -26.15 -28.13
C LEU A 155 7.71 -27.05 -28.39
N LYS A 156 7.25 -27.79 -27.38
CA LYS A 156 5.99 -28.54 -27.47
C LYS A 156 4.85 -27.58 -27.24
N VAL A 157 3.92 -27.46 -28.20
CA VAL A 157 2.87 -26.44 -28.18
C VAL A 157 1.45 -26.99 -28.24
N THR A 158 0.54 -26.29 -27.56
CA THR A 158 -0.90 -26.30 -27.83
C THR A 158 -1.23 -25.06 -28.66
N ARG A 159 -1.91 -25.25 -29.79
CA ARG A 159 -2.13 -24.21 -30.82
C ARG A 159 -3.47 -23.52 -30.73
N GLY A 160 -3.61 -22.37 -31.38
CA GLY A 160 -4.89 -21.64 -31.47
C GLY A 160 -5.42 -21.16 -30.11
N MET A 161 -4.53 -20.68 -29.24
CA MET A 161 -4.89 -20.21 -27.91
C MET A 161 -5.53 -18.82 -27.97
N GLU A 162 -6.27 -18.46 -26.92
CA GLU A 162 -6.90 -17.13 -26.75
C GLU A 162 -7.85 -16.71 -27.90
N GLY A 163 -8.38 -17.67 -28.66
CA GLY A 163 -9.30 -17.41 -29.78
C GLY A 163 -8.60 -17.24 -31.14
N THR A 164 -7.29 -17.47 -31.21
CA THR A 164 -6.56 -17.54 -32.48
C THR A 164 -6.78 -18.89 -33.17
N ALA A 165 -6.54 -18.97 -34.48
CA ALA A 165 -6.60 -20.22 -35.23
C ALA A 165 -5.19 -20.77 -35.46
N ALA A 166 -5.05 -22.09 -35.46
CA ALA A 166 -3.80 -22.73 -35.86
C ALA A 166 -3.49 -22.43 -37.33
N ALA A 167 -2.33 -21.85 -37.63
CA ALA A 167 -1.95 -21.40 -38.97
C ALA A 167 -0.68 -22.10 -39.48
N ALA A 168 -0.42 -22.03 -40.79
CA ALA A 168 0.89 -22.40 -41.30
C ALA A 168 1.88 -21.25 -41.06
N HIS A 169 3.10 -21.55 -40.62
CA HIS A 169 4.15 -20.54 -40.43
C HIS A 169 5.37 -20.90 -41.27
N ALA A 170 5.88 -19.91 -42.01
CA ALA A 170 7.07 -20.08 -42.84
C ALA A 170 8.33 -20.24 -41.99
N ARG A 171 9.33 -20.96 -42.53
CA ARG A 171 10.69 -20.94 -41.99
C ARG A 171 11.18 -19.50 -41.87
N GLY A 172 11.80 -19.18 -40.74
CA GLY A 172 12.29 -17.84 -40.43
C GLY A 172 11.26 -16.91 -39.77
N ALA A 173 10.00 -17.33 -39.61
CA ALA A 173 9.01 -16.53 -38.87
C ALA A 173 9.46 -16.32 -37.42
N GLU A 174 9.24 -15.12 -36.89
CA GLU A 174 9.57 -14.77 -35.51
C GLU A 174 8.60 -15.42 -34.52
N VAL A 175 9.16 -15.88 -33.40
CA VAL A 175 8.47 -16.48 -32.28
C VAL A 175 8.84 -15.69 -31.03
N GLU A 176 7.86 -15.00 -30.45
CA GLU A 176 8.06 -14.07 -29.34
C GLU A 176 7.26 -14.45 -28.10
N LEU A 177 7.76 -14.10 -26.92
CA LEU A 177 7.01 -14.22 -25.66
C LEU A 177 5.91 -13.17 -25.57
N ILE A 178 4.70 -13.61 -25.25
CA ILE A 178 3.53 -12.72 -25.13
C ILE A 178 3.59 -11.85 -23.86
N ARG A 179 4.05 -12.42 -22.75
CA ARG A 179 4.13 -11.71 -21.47
C ARG A 179 5.43 -10.93 -21.41
N TRP A 180 5.33 -9.63 -21.15
CA TRP A 180 6.49 -8.79 -20.88
C TRP A 180 7.37 -9.38 -19.77
N SER A 181 6.75 -9.87 -18.69
CA SER A 181 7.47 -10.40 -17.55
C SER A 181 8.25 -11.70 -17.85
N ASP A 182 7.82 -12.51 -18.82
CA ASP A 182 8.52 -13.74 -19.22
C ASP A 182 9.83 -13.46 -19.99
N ARG A 183 9.92 -12.28 -20.63
CA ARG A 183 11.12 -11.77 -21.28
C ARG A 183 12.20 -11.36 -20.29
N LEU A 184 11.87 -11.29 -19.01
CA LEU A 184 12.75 -10.77 -17.98
C LEU A 184 13.34 -11.90 -17.14
N VAL A 185 14.61 -11.75 -16.78
CA VAL A 185 15.29 -12.60 -15.79
C VAL A 185 15.80 -11.75 -14.64
N PRO A 186 15.74 -12.25 -13.38
CA PRO A 186 16.38 -11.59 -12.25
C PRO A 186 17.86 -11.42 -12.51
N ALA A 187 18.41 -10.25 -12.20
CA ALA A 187 19.81 -9.98 -12.40
C ALA A 187 20.35 -9.04 -11.32
N HIS A 188 21.43 -9.44 -10.68
CA HIS A 188 22.09 -8.60 -9.69
C HIS A 188 22.62 -7.31 -10.32
N ALA A 189 22.36 -6.18 -9.68
CA ALA A 189 22.93 -4.88 -10.02
C ALA A 189 24.08 -4.60 -9.03
N PRO A 190 25.36 -4.71 -9.42
CA PRO A 190 26.47 -4.35 -8.55
C PRO A 190 26.40 -2.87 -8.16
N PHE A 191 26.96 -2.50 -7.00
CA PHE A 191 26.82 -1.14 -6.44
C PHE A 191 27.22 -0.02 -7.41
N TYR A 192 28.19 -0.26 -8.29
CA TYR A 192 28.66 0.71 -9.28
C TYR A 192 27.74 0.89 -10.51
N GLU A 193 26.63 0.15 -10.58
CA GLU A 193 25.57 0.32 -11.57
C GLU A 193 24.32 0.95 -10.97
N ARG A 194 24.33 1.21 -9.66
CA ARG A 194 23.16 1.68 -8.92
C ARG A 194 23.07 3.19 -8.91
N TYR A 195 21.84 3.68 -8.88
CA TYR A 195 21.55 5.05 -8.52
C TYR A 195 21.87 5.24 -7.02
N ALA A 196 22.70 6.23 -6.69
CA ALA A 196 23.26 6.42 -5.35
C ALA A 196 22.87 7.76 -4.72
N ASP A 197 22.29 8.66 -5.51
CA ASP A 197 21.82 9.97 -5.07
C ASP A 197 20.39 9.89 -4.51
N PRO A 198 19.89 10.96 -3.86
CA PRO A 198 18.48 11.03 -3.45
C PRO A 198 17.52 10.91 -4.64
N VAL A 199 16.34 10.32 -4.41
CA VAL A 199 15.27 10.17 -5.43
C VAL A 199 14.51 11.49 -5.58
N THR A 200 15.02 12.39 -6.42
CA THR A 200 14.45 13.75 -6.61
C THR A 200 13.49 13.86 -7.79
N GLY A 201 13.54 12.89 -8.72
CA GLY A 201 12.84 12.96 -10.00
C GLY A 201 13.46 13.94 -10.99
N VAL A 202 14.63 14.52 -10.68
CA VAL A 202 15.43 15.31 -11.62
C VAL A 202 16.37 14.39 -12.39
N VAL A 203 16.50 14.58 -13.70
CA VAL A 203 17.42 13.81 -14.56
C VAL A 203 18.82 14.42 -14.47
N ASN A 204 19.40 14.37 -13.28
CA ASN A 204 20.75 14.87 -13.01
C ASN A 204 21.83 13.99 -13.66
N ALA A 205 23.09 14.40 -13.55
CA ALA A 205 24.22 13.68 -14.14
C ALA A 205 24.26 12.19 -13.74
N TRP A 206 23.97 11.88 -12.47
CA TRP A 206 23.93 10.49 -12.01
C TRP A 206 22.78 9.70 -12.63
N THR A 207 21.59 10.29 -12.73
CA THR A 207 20.43 9.69 -13.38
C THR A 207 20.74 9.35 -14.84
N ARG A 208 21.35 10.28 -15.60
CA ARG A 208 21.74 10.05 -17.00
C ARG A 208 22.78 8.94 -17.14
N PHE A 209 23.78 8.93 -16.27
CA PHE A 209 24.81 7.88 -16.25
C PHE A 209 24.20 6.49 -16.06
N VAL A 210 23.28 6.35 -15.08
CA VAL A 210 22.63 5.07 -14.79
C VAL A 210 21.65 4.68 -15.91
N LEU A 211 20.89 5.63 -16.48
CA LEU A 211 20.00 5.40 -17.63
C LEU A 211 20.77 4.78 -18.80
N ARG A 212 21.88 5.41 -19.20
CA ARG A 212 22.74 4.91 -20.29
C ARG A 212 23.20 3.48 -20.02
N ARG A 213 23.72 3.23 -18.82
CA ARG A 213 24.22 1.91 -18.43
C ARG A 213 23.11 0.86 -18.41
N TRP A 214 21.92 1.22 -17.93
CA TRP A 214 20.76 0.34 -17.93
C TRP A 214 20.36 -0.05 -19.36
N LYS A 215 20.38 0.90 -20.30
CA LYS A 215 20.13 0.61 -21.72
C LYS A 215 21.19 -0.32 -22.30
N GLU A 216 22.47 0.02 -22.15
CA GLU A 216 23.60 -0.78 -22.64
C GLU A 216 23.60 -2.20 -22.04
N GLY A 217 23.22 -2.34 -20.77
CA GLY A 217 23.10 -3.62 -20.06
C GLY A 217 21.75 -4.32 -20.20
N ARG A 218 20.83 -3.78 -21.03
CA ARG A 218 19.45 -4.28 -21.22
C ARG A 218 18.69 -4.50 -19.91
N ARG A 219 18.95 -3.66 -18.92
CA ARG A 219 18.24 -3.65 -17.64
C ARG A 219 16.82 -3.15 -17.85
N ARG A 220 15.88 -3.66 -17.07
CA ARG A 220 14.47 -3.30 -17.09
C ARG A 220 13.96 -3.15 -15.66
N CYS A 221 12.83 -2.47 -15.49
CA CYS A 221 12.10 -2.45 -14.23
C CYS A 221 11.85 -3.90 -13.76
N PRO A 222 12.27 -4.29 -12.54
CA PRO A 222 12.16 -5.67 -12.07
C PRO A 222 10.78 -6.03 -11.51
N ILE A 223 9.90 -5.05 -11.37
CA ILE A 223 8.52 -5.23 -10.93
C ILE A 223 7.62 -5.07 -12.15
N VAL A 224 6.81 -6.07 -12.42
CA VAL A 224 5.84 -6.04 -13.52
C VAL A 224 4.46 -6.32 -12.96
N VAL A 225 3.54 -5.38 -13.13
CA VAL A 225 2.13 -5.57 -12.82
C VAL A 225 1.42 -6.07 -14.08
N GLU A 226 0.68 -7.16 -13.96
CA GLU A 226 -0.09 -7.77 -15.03
C GLU A 226 -1.57 -7.79 -14.64
N ALA A 227 -2.46 -7.39 -15.55
CA ALA A 227 -3.90 -7.58 -15.37
C ALA A 227 -4.36 -8.81 -16.16
N TRP A 228 -5.08 -9.70 -15.47
CA TRP A 228 -5.48 -11.01 -15.96
C TRP A 228 -7.00 -11.15 -15.94
N GLU A 229 -7.54 -11.61 -17.06
CA GLU A 229 -8.87 -12.20 -17.09
C GLU A 229 -8.86 -13.52 -16.34
N LEU A 230 -9.91 -13.77 -15.56
CA LEU A 230 -10.02 -14.98 -14.77
C LEU A 230 -10.96 -15.99 -15.43
N ARG A 231 -10.58 -17.27 -15.39
CA ARG A 231 -11.44 -18.41 -15.69
C ARG A 231 -11.46 -19.31 -14.45
N GLU A 232 -12.65 -19.57 -13.92
CA GLU A 232 -12.82 -20.34 -12.66
C GLU A 232 -12.00 -19.76 -11.49
N GLY A 233 -11.88 -18.42 -11.43
CA GLY A 233 -11.12 -17.71 -10.40
C GLY A 233 -9.60 -17.74 -10.57
N ARG A 234 -9.08 -18.34 -11.65
CA ARG A 234 -7.64 -18.46 -11.93
C ARG A 234 -7.22 -17.61 -13.13
N PRO A 235 -5.98 -17.07 -13.15
CA PRO A 235 -5.46 -16.33 -14.30
C PRO A 235 -5.51 -17.15 -15.59
N ASP A 236 -6.24 -16.67 -16.60
CA ASP A 236 -6.41 -17.36 -17.86
C ASP A 236 -5.62 -16.68 -18.99
N ARG A 237 -5.88 -15.39 -19.26
CA ARG A 237 -5.17 -14.58 -20.26
C ARG A 237 -4.98 -13.15 -19.80
N LEU A 238 -3.97 -12.47 -20.34
CA LEU A 238 -3.78 -11.03 -20.08
C LEU A 238 -4.98 -10.25 -20.61
N HIS A 239 -5.46 -9.29 -19.81
CA HIS A 239 -6.49 -8.35 -20.22
C HIS A 239 -5.99 -7.48 -21.38
N THR A 240 -6.90 -7.13 -22.30
CA THR A 240 -6.61 -6.18 -23.38
C THR A 240 -7.12 -4.80 -22.99
N ILE A 241 -6.19 -3.87 -22.83
CA ILE A 241 -6.52 -2.44 -22.70
C ILE A 241 -6.96 -1.96 -24.09
N PRO A 242 -8.18 -1.41 -24.23
CA PRO A 242 -8.68 -0.94 -25.52
C PRO A 242 -7.89 0.28 -26.00
N ALA A 243 -7.96 0.54 -27.31
CA ALA A 243 -7.39 1.76 -27.89
C ALA A 243 -8.09 2.99 -27.29
N ALA A 244 -7.31 3.99 -26.88
CA ALA A 244 -7.81 5.22 -26.27
C ALA A 244 -6.82 6.36 -26.47
N GLU A 245 -7.34 7.59 -26.68
CA GLU A 245 -6.53 8.82 -26.76
C GLU A 245 -5.35 8.74 -27.74
N GLY A 246 -5.58 8.15 -28.91
CA GLY A 246 -4.55 7.96 -29.94
C GLY A 246 -3.58 6.81 -29.69
N ARG A 247 -3.73 6.06 -28.58
CA ARG A 247 -2.93 4.87 -28.28
C ARG A 247 -3.61 3.61 -28.81
N PRO A 248 -2.88 2.68 -29.46
CA PRO A 248 -3.44 1.42 -29.92
C PRO A 248 -3.83 0.52 -28.74
N ALA A 249 -4.73 -0.42 -28.99
CA ALA A 249 -5.04 -1.47 -28.03
C ALA A 249 -3.79 -2.28 -27.71
N ARG A 250 -3.64 -2.72 -26.46
CA ARG A 250 -2.48 -3.50 -26.03
C ARG A 250 -2.81 -4.44 -24.89
N ARG A 251 -1.95 -5.44 -24.68
CA ARG A 251 -2.03 -6.33 -23.51
C ARG A 251 -1.61 -5.59 -22.24
N ALA A 252 -2.31 -5.86 -21.15
CA ALA A 252 -2.03 -5.34 -19.81
C ALA A 252 -0.87 -6.08 -19.13
N GLY A 253 0.28 -6.18 -19.81
CA GLY A 253 1.46 -6.93 -19.35
C GLY A 253 2.48 -6.12 -18.55
N ASN A 254 2.25 -4.82 -18.34
CA ASN A 254 3.10 -3.93 -17.53
C ASN A 254 2.30 -2.68 -17.13
N VAL A 255 1.40 -2.81 -16.16
CA VAL A 255 0.44 -1.77 -15.75
C VAL A 255 1.06 -0.87 -14.68
N TRP A 256 0.99 0.44 -14.85
CA TRP A 256 1.52 1.40 -13.89
C TRP A 256 0.42 2.24 -13.24
N GLY A 257 -0.39 2.90 -14.07
CA GLY A 257 -1.37 3.87 -13.63
C GLY A 257 -2.57 3.21 -12.94
N ALA A 258 -3.07 3.84 -11.88
CA ALA A 258 -4.25 3.36 -11.15
C ALA A 258 -5.50 3.21 -12.03
N ARG A 259 -5.59 3.98 -13.11
CA ARG A 259 -6.72 4.02 -14.07
C ARG A 259 -6.35 3.46 -15.45
N GLU A 260 -5.20 2.80 -15.57
CA GLU A 260 -4.75 2.25 -16.86
C GLU A 260 -5.58 1.03 -17.28
N VAL A 261 -6.06 0.25 -16.31
CA VAL A 261 -7.07 -0.78 -16.48
C VAL A 261 -8.34 -0.31 -15.78
N THR A 262 -9.38 0.00 -16.55
CA THR A 262 -10.65 0.53 -16.03
C THR A 262 -11.76 -0.53 -15.94
N ALA A 263 -11.53 -1.71 -16.50
CA ALA A 263 -12.41 -2.86 -16.31
C ALA A 263 -12.30 -3.37 -14.87
N THR A 264 -13.44 -3.69 -14.25
CA THR A 264 -13.52 -4.18 -12.86
C THR A 264 -13.45 -5.71 -12.75
N GLY A 265 -13.53 -6.42 -13.87
CA GLY A 265 -13.45 -7.89 -13.94
C GLY A 265 -12.03 -8.45 -13.78
N PRO A 266 -11.01 -7.90 -14.47
CA PRO A 266 -9.64 -8.39 -14.37
C PRO A 266 -9.06 -8.28 -12.96
N ARG A 267 -8.19 -9.25 -12.64
CA ARG A 267 -7.39 -9.28 -11.41
C ARG A 267 -5.96 -8.87 -11.72
N LEU A 268 -5.37 -8.08 -10.85
CA LEU A 268 -3.99 -7.66 -10.98
C LEU A 268 -3.06 -8.51 -10.13
N TYR A 269 -1.96 -8.89 -10.75
CA TYR A 269 -0.88 -9.68 -10.19
C TYR A 269 0.44 -8.95 -10.40
N VAL A 270 1.41 -9.22 -9.54
CA VAL A 270 2.77 -8.71 -9.68
C VAL A 270 3.74 -9.85 -9.83
N ARG A 271 4.60 -9.78 -10.85
CA ARG A 271 5.84 -10.53 -10.87
C ARG A 271 6.95 -9.63 -10.36
N ASP A 272 7.58 -10.05 -9.29
CA ASP A 272 8.67 -9.33 -8.65
C ASP A 272 9.95 -10.14 -8.79
N LEU A 273 10.84 -9.62 -9.63
CA LEU A 273 12.12 -10.25 -9.96
C LEU A 273 13.24 -9.81 -9.01
N THR A 274 12.90 -9.15 -7.91
CA THR A 274 13.85 -8.69 -6.89
C THR A 274 13.85 -9.61 -5.67
N SER A 275 14.90 -9.51 -4.86
CA SER A 275 14.95 -10.07 -3.50
C SER A 275 14.54 -9.05 -2.42
N THR A 276 13.91 -7.94 -2.83
CA THR A 276 13.56 -6.77 -2.00
C THR A 276 12.67 -7.12 -0.82
N TRP A 277 11.78 -8.10 -0.99
CA TRP A 277 10.86 -8.59 0.03
C TRP A 277 11.20 -10.03 0.40
N ARG A 278 11.48 -10.27 1.67
CA ARG A 278 11.72 -11.63 2.18
C ARG A 278 10.38 -12.34 2.32
N ARG A 279 10.06 -13.19 1.34
CA ARG A 279 8.82 -13.99 1.36
C ARG A 279 8.93 -15.13 2.40
N PRO A 280 7.93 -15.33 3.27
CA PRO A 280 7.84 -16.53 4.08
C PRO A 280 7.61 -17.75 3.17
N SER A 281 7.96 -18.94 3.68
CA SER A 281 7.66 -20.19 2.99
C SER A 281 6.14 -20.41 3.00
N ARG A 282 5.51 -20.34 1.83
CA ARG A 282 4.06 -20.51 1.67
C ARG A 282 3.72 -21.17 0.33
N PRO A 283 2.59 -21.89 0.23
CA PRO A 283 2.05 -22.27 -1.06
C PRO A 283 1.78 -21.02 -1.91
N PRO A 284 2.06 -21.05 -3.23
CA PRO A 284 1.70 -19.96 -4.12
C PRO A 284 0.19 -19.77 -4.15
N ILE A 285 -0.28 -18.52 -4.30
CA ILE A 285 -1.72 -18.21 -4.41
C ILE A 285 -2.28 -18.77 -5.72
N VAL A 286 -1.45 -18.77 -6.77
CA VAL A 286 -1.75 -19.36 -8.07
C VAL A 286 -0.72 -20.46 -8.32
N PRO A 287 -1.01 -21.73 -8.02
CA PRO A 287 -0.06 -22.84 -8.22
C PRO A 287 0.48 -22.98 -9.64
N GLU A 288 -0.32 -22.62 -10.65
CA GLU A 288 0.08 -22.66 -12.06
C GLU A 288 0.99 -21.49 -12.47
N ARG A 289 1.07 -20.47 -11.62
CA ARG A 289 1.86 -19.24 -11.79
C ARG A 289 2.49 -18.84 -10.45
N PRO A 290 3.38 -19.68 -9.88
CA PRO A 290 3.94 -19.45 -8.55
C PRO A 290 4.81 -18.18 -8.48
N GLU A 291 5.18 -17.62 -9.64
CA GLU A 291 5.90 -16.36 -9.77
C GLU A 291 5.02 -15.11 -9.56
N LEU A 292 3.70 -15.26 -9.49
CA LEU A 292 2.74 -14.16 -9.39
C LEU A 292 2.23 -13.97 -7.96
N ASP A 293 2.41 -12.75 -7.45
CA ASP A 293 1.80 -12.29 -6.21
C ASP A 293 0.48 -11.56 -6.52
N VAL A 294 -0.62 -12.01 -5.94
CA VAL A 294 -1.92 -11.33 -6.09
C VAL A 294 -1.87 -9.94 -5.47
N THR A 295 -2.46 -8.97 -6.16
CA THR A 295 -2.46 -7.56 -5.74
C THR A 295 -3.87 -7.03 -5.50
N GLY A 296 -4.75 -7.04 -6.50
CA GLY A 296 -6.10 -6.47 -6.32
C GLY A 296 -6.96 -6.42 -7.57
N ASP A 297 -8.12 -5.74 -7.50
CA ASP A 297 -8.89 -5.27 -8.66
C ASP A 297 -8.98 -3.76 -8.73
N TYR A 298 -9.38 -3.28 -9.90
CA TYR A 298 -9.81 -1.91 -10.09
C TYR A 298 -11.23 -1.69 -9.56
N ARG A 299 -11.44 -0.57 -8.86
CA ARG A 299 -12.74 -0.15 -8.33
C ARG A 299 -13.00 1.32 -8.64
N VAL A 300 -14.26 1.65 -8.90
CA VAL A 300 -14.77 3.02 -9.06
C VAL A 300 -15.65 3.39 -7.85
N LEU A 301 -15.50 4.62 -7.36
CA LEU A 301 -16.36 5.25 -6.37
C LEU A 301 -16.54 6.74 -6.70
N GLY A 302 -17.66 7.09 -7.33
CA GLY A 302 -17.91 8.45 -7.78
C GLY A 302 -16.83 8.91 -8.77
N ASP A 303 -16.26 10.09 -8.54
CA ASP A 303 -15.18 10.67 -9.38
C ASP A 303 -13.79 10.08 -9.10
N TYR A 304 -13.69 9.22 -8.10
CA TYR A 304 -12.48 8.54 -7.72
C TYR A 304 -12.49 7.08 -8.17
N ALA A 305 -11.30 6.56 -8.44
CA ALA A 305 -11.11 5.17 -8.82
C ALA A 305 -9.67 4.75 -8.58
N GLY A 306 -9.44 3.44 -8.44
CA GLY A 306 -8.10 2.90 -8.24
C GLY A 306 -8.10 1.47 -7.67
N PRO A 307 -6.94 1.02 -7.17
CA PRO A 307 -6.78 -0.32 -6.64
C PRO A 307 -7.62 -0.63 -5.41
N ARG A 308 -7.91 -1.92 -5.25
CA ARG A 308 -8.54 -2.48 -4.05
C ARG A 308 -8.06 -3.91 -3.78
N ALA A 309 -7.75 -4.18 -2.52
CA ALA A 309 -7.41 -5.50 -2.01
C ALA A 309 -8.46 -5.97 -1.02
N TRP A 310 -9.12 -7.10 -1.28
CA TRP A 310 -10.11 -7.68 -0.38
C TRP A 310 -9.96 -9.21 -0.26
N PRO A 311 -10.10 -9.77 0.95
CA PRO A 311 -9.92 -11.19 1.20
C PRO A 311 -11.00 -12.05 0.52
N GLU A 312 -12.24 -11.57 0.38
CA GLU A 312 -13.35 -12.31 -0.24
C GLU A 312 -13.10 -12.64 -1.72
N PHE A 313 -12.17 -11.91 -2.33
CA PHE A 313 -11.76 -12.07 -3.72
C PHE A 313 -10.36 -12.66 -3.87
N GLY A 314 -9.75 -13.10 -2.76
CA GLY A 314 -8.44 -13.74 -2.74
C GLY A 314 -7.26 -12.80 -2.93
N HIS A 315 -7.34 -11.52 -2.54
CA HIS A 315 -6.24 -10.55 -2.73
C HIS A 315 -5.24 -10.54 -1.58
N THR A 316 -5.58 -11.18 -0.46
CA THR A 316 -4.78 -11.15 0.77
C THR A 316 -4.03 -12.46 0.97
N TRP A 317 -2.92 -12.40 1.72
CA TRP A 317 -2.16 -13.58 2.11
C TRP A 317 -2.71 -14.18 3.40
N ARG A 318 -2.70 -15.51 3.47
CA ARG A 318 -3.23 -16.28 4.60
C ARG A 318 -2.25 -17.38 5.00
N PRO A 319 -1.88 -17.49 6.29
CA PRO A 319 -2.30 -16.60 7.40
C PRO A 319 -1.50 -15.29 7.49
N GLU A 320 -0.45 -15.09 6.69
CA GLU A 320 0.59 -14.07 6.94
C GLU A 320 0.11 -12.62 6.80
N GLY A 321 -0.95 -12.39 6.03
CA GLY A 321 -1.59 -11.08 5.90
C GLY A 321 -2.61 -10.80 7.00
N GLU A 322 -3.01 -11.79 7.80
CA GLU A 322 -4.06 -11.63 8.81
C GLU A 322 -3.51 -11.02 10.11
N MET A 323 -4.30 -10.14 10.74
CA MET A 323 -4.03 -9.54 12.05
C MET A 323 -4.28 -10.52 13.21
N LEU A 324 -3.52 -11.62 13.21
CA LEU A 324 -3.47 -12.57 14.30
C LEU A 324 -2.56 -12.06 15.43
N PRO A 325 -2.74 -12.50 16.69
CA PRO A 325 -1.87 -12.10 17.79
C PRO A 325 -0.38 -12.34 17.50
N GLU A 326 -0.05 -13.43 16.81
CA GLU A 326 1.29 -13.85 16.41
C GLU A 326 1.99 -12.84 15.47
N HIS A 327 1.20 -12.11 14.69
CA HIS A 327 1.67 -11.14 13.70
C HIS A 327 1.58 -9.68 14.18
N LEU A 328 0.74 -9.41 15.19
CA LEU A 328 0.41 -8.08 15.65
C LEU A 328 1.09 -7.71 16.98
N LEU A 329 1.03 -8.59 17.98
CA LEU A 329 1.60 -8.34 19.32
C LEU A 329 3.12 -8.52 19.31
N PRO A 330 3.88 -7.90 20.23
CA PRO A 330 5.33 -8.11 20.35
C PRO A 330 5.71 -9.58 20.52
N ALA A 331 6.88 -9.95 19.98
CA ALA A 331 7.40 -11.30 20.11
C ALA A 331 7.82 -11.55 21.55
N THR A 332 7.62 -12.77 22.04
CA THR A 332 8.11 -13.19 23.36
C THR A 332 9.64 -13.31 23.38
N GLU A 333 10.25 -13.57 22.21
CA GLU A 333 11.69 -13.73 22.03
C GLU A 333 12.19 -12.92 20.81
N PRO A 334 13.44 -12.41 20.81
CA PRO A 334 14.01 -11.71 19.66
C PRO A 334 13.96 -12.53 18.38
N GLY A 335 13.30 -12.00 17.35
CA GLY A 335 13.15 -12.66 16.04
C GLY A 335 12.05 -13.74 15.98
N GLY A 336 11.26 -13.91 17.05
CA GLY A 336 10.12 -14.83 17.10
C GLY A 336 8.79 -14.21 16.64
N SER A 337 7.73 -15.00 16.73
CA SER A 337 6.34 -14.53 16.57
C SER A 337 5.80 -13.97 17.89
N GLY A 338 4.72 -13.18 17.82
CA GLY A 338 3.89 -12.91 18.99
C GLY A 338 3.26 -14.19 19.57
N PRO A 339 2.61 -14.11 20.74
CA PRO A 339 1.87 -15.24 21.29
C PRO A 339 0.71 -15.61 20.38
N THR A 340 0.33 -16.89 20.36
CA THR A 340 -0.93 -17.32 19.74
C THR A 340 -2.14 -16.86 20.55
N LEU A 341 -3.35 -16.89 19.96
CA LEU A 341 -4.57 -16.58 20.73
C LEU A 341 -4.72 -17.50 21.95
N GLY A 342 -4.43 -18.80 21.79
CA GLY A 342 -4.48 -19.77 22.89
C GLY A 342 -3.49 -19.43 24.01
N GLN A 343 -2.24 -19.10 23.65
CA GLN A 343 -1.22 -18.68 24.62
C GLN A 343 -1.59 -17.37 25.33
N LEU A 344 -2.19 -16.42 24.61
CA LEU A 344 -2.63 -15.14 25.18
C LEU A 344 -3.74 -15.35 26.23
N ILE A 345 -4.65 -16.29 25.97
CA ILE A 345 -5.72 -16.66 26.91
C ILE A 345 -5.16 -17.42 28.12
N GLU A 346 -4.28 -18.40 27.89
CA GLU A 346 -3.64 -19.19 28.95
C GLU A 346 -2.81 -18.32 29.91
N ALA A 347 -2.16 -17.28 29.40
CA ALA A 347 -1.39 -16.33 30.20
C ALA A 347 -2.26 -15.52 31.19
N GLY A 348 -3.57 -15.42 30.97
CA GLY A 348 -4.48 -14.67 31.84
C GLY A 348 -4.25 -13.15 31.85
N ASP A 349 -3.54 -12.61 30.86
CA ASP A 349 -3.30 -11.17 30.73
C ASP A 349 -4.53 -10.47 30.14
N ALA A 350 -5.46 -10.10 31.03
CA ALA A 350 -6.72 -9.47 30.67
C ALA A 350 -6.54 -8.18 29.85
N ALA A 351 -5.49 -7.39 30.13
CA ALA A 351 -5.25 -6.14 29.42
C ALA A 351 -4.80 -6.40 27.97
N ALA A 352 -3.87 -7.33 27.77
CA ALA A 352 -3.41 -7.70 26.44
C ALA A 352 -4.54 -8.34 25.62
N LEU A 353 -5.28 -9.29 26.20
CA LEU A 353 -6.38 -9.98 25.53
C LEU A 353 -7.52 -9.02 25.20
N GLY A 354 -7.96 -8.18 26.15
CA GLY A 354 -9.02 -7.20 25.93
C GLY A 354 -8.65 -6.18 24.86
N THR A 355 -7.42 -5.66 24.91
CA THR A 355 -6.90 -4.75 23.88
C THR A 355 -6.85 -5.41 22.50
N TYR A 356 -6.38 -6.66 22.41
CA TYR A 356 -6.35 -7.40 21.16
C TYR A 356 -7.76 -7.59 20.58
N LYS A 357 -8.71 -8.06 21.41
CA LYS A 357 -10.11 -8.26 21.00
C LYS A 357 -10.74 -6.97 20.46
N VAL A 358 -10.55 -5.84 21.16
CA VAL A 358 -11.06 -4.53 20.72
C VAL A 358 -10.44 -4.10 19.39
N VAL A 359 -9.11 -4.16 19.25
CA VAL A 359 -8.42 -3.78 18.01
C VAL A 359 -8.81 -4.70 16.85
N ARG A 360 -8.93 -6.01 17.10
CA ARG A 360 -9.34 -6.99 16.09
C ARG A 360 -10.79 -6.80 15.63
N ALA A 361 -11.72 -6.58 16.55
CA ALA A 361 -13.12 -6.35 16.21
C ALA A 361 -13.29 -5.12 15.30
N VAL A 362 -12.53 -4.04 15.60
CA VAL A 362 -12.52 -2.83 14.79
C VAL A 362 -11.81 -3.04 13.45
N SER A 363 -10.68 -3.75 13.43
CA SER A 363 -9.92 -3.98 12.19
C SER A 363 -10.69 -4.84 11.19
N GLU A 364 -11.61 -5.70 11.63
CA GLU A 364 -12.52 -6.44 10.75
C GLU A 364 -13.56 -5.59 10.02
N VAL A 365 -13.81 -4.37 10.50
CA VAL A 365 -14.61 -3.38 9.78
C VAL A 365 -13.72 -2.53 8.87
N GLU A 366 -12.55 -2.13 9.38
CA GLU A 366 -11.67 -1.16 8.71
C GLU A 366 -10.84 -1.79 7.60
N ALA A 367 -10.14 -2.87 7.89
CA ALA A 367 -9.23 -3.55 6.97
C ALA A 367 -9.60 -5.04 6.83
N ILE A 368 -10.86 -5.39 7.13
CA ILE A 368 -11.36 -6.76 7.07
C ILE A 368 -10.47 -7.75 7.85
N GLY A 369 -9.73 -7.29 8.86
CA GLY A 369 -8.84 -8.10 9.68
C GLY A 369 -7.48 -8.46 9.04
N TYR A 370 -7.09 -7.81 7.95
CA TYR A 370 -5.83 -8.08 7.23
C TYR A 370 -4.95 -6.83 7.08
N PHE A 371 -3.63 -6.98 7.24
CA PHE A 371 -2.63 -5.95 7.01
C PHE A 371 -2.50 -5.55 5.53
N ASP A 372 -2.79 -6.48 4.62
CA ASP A 372 -2.68 -6.30 3.16
C ASP A 372 -4.03 -6.14 2.46
N CYS A 373 -5.11 -5.98 3.24
CA CYS A 373 -6.37 -5.42 2.78
C CYS A 373 -6.27 -3.89 2.79
N MET A 374 -6.38 -3.28 1.61
CA MET A 374 -6.16 -1.86 1.40
C MET A 374 -7.09 -1.36 0.30
N ASN A 375 -7.41 -0.07 0.33
CA ASN A 375 -8.09 0.60 -0.77
C ASN A 375 -7.29 1.80 -1.25
N ALA A 376 -7.46 2.14 -2.52
CA ALA A 376 -6.84 3.30 -3.15
C ALA A 376 -7.76 3.93 -4.21
N TYR A 377 -9.08 3.74 -4.06
CA TYR A 377 -10.09 4.11 -5.05
C TYR A 377 -10.97 5.30 -4.68
N ASP A 378 -10.84 5.87 -3.48
CA ASP A 378 -11.63 7.01 -3.00
C ASP A 378 -10.74 8.25 -2.82
N ARG A 379 -11.23 9.32 -2.21
CA ARG A 379 -10.44 10.56 -2.01
C ARG A 379 -9.26 10.45 -1.03
N ALA A 380 -9.04 9.28 -0.41
CA ALA A 380 -7.98 9.04 0.58
C ALA A 380 -6.63 8.60 -0.01
N PHE A 381 -6.57 8.35 -1.33
CA PHE A 381 -5.43 7.84 -2.13
C PHE A 381 -4.96 6.45 -1.76
N VAL A 382 -4.64 6.18 -0.51
CA VAL A 382 -4.43 4.84 0.01
C VAL A 382 -4.79 4.81 1.49
N SER A 383 -5.42 3.71 1.91
CA SER A 383 -5.70 3.46 3.32
C SER A 383 -5.38 2.02 3.70
N LEU A 384 -4.82 1.84 4.90
CA LEU A 384 -4.37 0.54 5.39
C LEU A 384 -4.36 0.46 6.93
N GLY A 385 -4.15 -0.75 7.44
CA GLY A 385 -3.95 -1.01 8.87
C GLY A 385 -5.24 -1.07 9.68
N PRO A 386 -5.14 -1.36 10.99
CA PRO A 386 -6.29 -1.67 11.85
C PRO A 386 -7.29 -0.52 11.98
N CYS A 387 -6.85 0.72 11.73
CA CYS A 387 -7.67 1.93 11.79
C CYS A 387 -8.00 2.52 10.41
N HIS A 388 -7.66 1.84 9.30
CA HIS A 388 -7.81 2.38 7.96
C HIS A 388 -7.11 3.75 7.76
N TRP A 389 -5.86 3.87 8.22
CA TRP A 389 -5.14 5.14 8.18
C TRP A 389 -4.97 5.64 6.75
N THR A 390 -5.57 6.79 6.46
CA THR A 390 -5.58 7.40 5.13
C THR A 390 -4.29 8.18 4.87
N ALA A 391 -3.79 8.16 3.64
CA ALA A 391 -2.65 9.00 3.23
C ALA A 391 -2.95 10.51 3.32
N GLY A 392 -4.20 10.90 3.10
CA GLY A 392 -4.66 12.29 3.14
C GLY A 392 -5.98 12.41 2.39
N LEU A 393 -6.80 13.42 2.69
CA LEU A 393 -8.11 13.57 2.04
C LEU A 393 -8.08 14.70 1.03
N ALA A 394 -8.41 14.40 -0.23
CA ALA A 394 -8.52 15.42 -1.25
C ALA A 394 -9.73 16.35 -1.01
N THR A 395 -9.51 17.66 -1.16
CA THR A 395 -10.57 18.69 -1.13
C THR A 395 -11.47 18.65 -2.37
N GLY A 396 -10.98 18.06 -3.47
CA GLY A 396 -11.71 17.84 -4.72
C GLY A 396 -10.98 16.85 -5.63
N PRO A 397 -11.56 16.45 -6.76
CA PRO A 397 -10.97 15.44 -7.65
C PRO A 397 -9.96 16.02 -8.67
N SER A 398 -9.81 17.34 -8.73
CA SER A 398 -8.90 17.99 -9.68
C SER A 398 -7.44 17.70 -9.34
N PRO A 399 -6.54 17.48 -10.32
CA PRO A 399 -5.10 17.29 -10.08
C PRO A 399 -4.45 18.36 -9.20
N ALA A 400 -4.93 19.61 -9.30
CA ALA A 400 -4.42 20.75 -8.54
C ALA A 400 -5.08 20.94 -7.16
N SER A 401 -6.12 20.16 -6.83
CA SER A 401 -6.80 20.25 -5.54
C SER A 401 -5.85 19.94 -4.39
N ALA A 402 -6.03 20.65 -3.28
CA ALA A 402 -5.26 20.43 -2.05
C ALA A 402 -5.64 19.08 -1.41
N VAL A 403 -4.67 18.47 -0.74
CA VAL A 403 -4.82 17.26 0.05
C VAL A 403 -4.54 17.58 1.52
N ASP A 404 -5.48 17.26 2.39
CA ASP A 404 -5.34 17.40 3.84
C ASP A 404 -4.35 16.37 4.40
N GLU A 405 -3.80 16.64 5.58
CA GLU A 405 -2.93 15.71 6.28
C GLU A 405 -3.64 14.39 6.59
N GLY A 406 -2.89 13.28 6.58
CA GLY A 406 -3.41 11.94 6.78
C GLY A 406 -2.79 11.22 7.97
N GLU A 407 -3.56 10.34 8.60
CA GLU A 407 -3.08 9.53 9.73
C GLU A 407 -1.99 8.52 9.34
N LEU A 408 -1.93 8.12 8.06
CA LEU A 408 -0.89 7.22 7.57
C LEU A 408 0.50 7.81 7.83
N TRP A 409 0.66 9.12 7.65
CA TRP A 409 1.97 9.77 7.84
C TRP A 409 2.31 10.01 9.31
N GLY A 410 1.30 10.13 10.18
CA GLY A 410 1.50 10.06 11.63
C GLY A 410 2.04 8.69 12.05
N PHE A 411 1.46 7.61 11.52
CA PHE A 411 1.98 6.24 11.71
C PHE A 411 3.38 6.04 11.12
N MET A 412 3.65 6.55 9.91
CA MET A 412 4.98 6.44 9.31
C MET A 412 6.04 7.20 10.11
N ALA A 413 5.69 8.33 10.72
CA ALA A 413 6.60 9.07 11.59
C ALA A 413 6.89 8.29 12.88
N TYR A 414 5.87 7.68 13.48
CA TYR A 414 6.03 6.78 14.62
C TYR A 414 6.95 5.60 14.27
N LEU A 415 6.66 4.89 13.17
CA LEU A 415 7.47 3.78 12.68
C LEU A 415 8.94 4.20 12.46
N LYS A 416 9.17 5.37 11.87
CA LYS A 416 10.52 5.89 11.68
C LYS A 416 11.24 6.15 13.01
N ALA A 417 10.53 6.57 14.03
CA ALA A 417 11.12 6.83 15.34
C ALA A 417 11.42 5.54 16.12
N THR A 418 10.57 4.52 16.01
CA THR A 418 10.67 3.29 16.80
C THR A 418 11.38 2.14 16.09
N ASP A 419 11.27 2.06 14.76
CA ASP A 419 11.95 1.06 13.94
C ASP A 419 12.34 1.63 12.56
N ARG A 420 13.50 2.31 12.54
CA ARG A 420 14.08 2.89 11.31
C ARG A 420 14.34 1.85 10.22
N TYR A 421 14.61 0.59 10.58
CA TYR A 421 14.85 -0.45 9.59
C TYR A 421 13.54 -0.83 8.91
N ALA A 422 12.47 -1.07 9.67
CA ALA A 422 11.16 -1.33 9.11
C ALA A 422 10.63 -0.13 8.30
N PHE A 423 10.84 1.10 8.76
CA PHE A 423 10.55 2.30 7.97
C PHE A 423 11.29 2.31 6.63
N ALA A 424 12.60 2.06 6.65
CA ALA A 424 13.42 2.00 5.44
C ALA A 424 12.94 0.88 4.49
N GLN A 425 12.57 -0.29 5.02
CA GLN A 425 12.06 -1.41 4.23
C GLN A 425 10.69 -1.12 3.59
N ALA A 426 9.78 -0.48 4.35
CA ALA A 426 8.42 -0.19 3.91
C ALA A 426 8.35 0.95 2.89
N VAL A 427 9.00 2.10 3.19
CA VAL A 427 8.88 3.32 2.38
C VAL A 427 10.21 4.06 2.18
N GLY A 428 11.09 4.10 3.18
CA GLY A 428 12.26 4.99 3.20
C GLY A 428 13.28 4.72 2.09
N ARG A 429 13.59 3.44 1.81
CA ARG A 429 14.52 3.07 0.73
C ARG A 429 13.99 3.43 -0.67
N PHE A 430 12.68 3.66 -0.78
CA PHE A 430 12.03 4.12 -2.00
C PHE A 430 11.96 5.66 -2.07
N GLY A 431 12.75 6.37 -1.26
CA GLY A 431 12.89 7.83 -1.33
C GLY A 431 11.70 8.62 -0.83
N VAL A 432 10.80 7.99 -0.05
CA VAL A 432 9.71 8.67 0.66
C VAL A 432 10.10 8.84 2.11
N ASP A 433 9.97 10.06 2.62
CA ASP A 433 10.17 10.40 4.01
C ASP A 433 8.89 10.98 4.63
N VAL A 434 8.93 11.32 5.92
CA VAL A 434 7.89 12.06 6.62
C VAL A 434 8.21 13.55 6.64
N GLY A 435 7.17 14.38 6.50
CA GLY A 435 7.28 15.84 6.59
C GLY A 435 7.62 16.32 7.99
N THR A 436 6.93 15.75 8.98
CA THR A 436 7.17 16.01 10.41
C THR A 436 7.60 14.72 11.10
N GLU A 437 8.69 14.81 11.88
CA GLU A 437 9.22 13.68 12.66
C GLU A 437 8.39 13.48 13.95
N TRP A 438 8.39 12.26 14.51
CA TRP A 438 7.63 11.94 15.72
C TRP A 438 8.06 12.74 16.97
N GLY A 439 9.36 12.99 17.13
CA GLY A 439 9.89 13.59 18.36
C GLY A 439 9.87 12.60 19.53
N GLN A 440 9.61 13.09 20.75
CA GLN A 440 9.59 12.27 21.98
C GLN A 440 8.24 11.56 22.20
N ASP A 441 7.14 12.23 21.89
CA ASP A 441 5.77 11.88 22.27
C ASP A 441 4.74 12.03 21.13
N GLY A 442 5.18 12.50 19.95
CA GLY A 442 4.30 12.75 18.81
C GLY A 442 3.56 14.09 18.87
N ALA A 443 3.87 14.99 19.81
CA ALA A 443 3.12 16.23 20.02
C ALA A 443 3.00 17.12 18.78
N ALA A 444 4.02 17.15 17.93
CA ALA A 444 4.01 17.94 16.68
C ALA A 444 3.02 17.41 15.62
N LEU A 445 2.63 16.14 15.70
CA LEU A 445 1.71 15.47 14.78
C LEU A 445 0.29 15.35 15.39
N PHE A 446 0.15 15.63 16.67
CA PHE A 446 -1.08 15.36 17.41
C PHE A 446 -2.13 16.46 17.18
N GLU A 447 -3.31 16.07 16.71
CA GLU A 447 -4.48 16.95 16.63
C GLU A 447 -5.29 16.84 17.94
N PRO A 448 -5.15 17.77 18.91
CA PRO A 448 -5.64 17.52 20.27
C PRO A 448 -7.18 17.52 20.34
N GLY A 449 -7.84 18.29 19.47
CA GLY A 449 -9.29 18.33 19.36
C GLY A 449 -9.93 17.05 18.78
N GLN A 450 -9.14 16.16 18.19
CA GLN A 450 -9.58 14.87 17.63
C GLN A 450 -8.79 13.67 18.16
N ARG A 451 -7.72 13.87 18.95
CA ARG A 451 -6.89 12.81 19.54
C ARG A 451 -6.39 11.79 18.52
N LYS A 452 -5.83 12.30 17.43
CA LYS A 452 -5.22 11.51 16.35
C LYS A 452 -3.93 12.16 15.90
N TYR A 453 -3.09 11.40 15.21
CA TYR A 453 -1.79 11.87 14.71
C TYR A 453 -1.84 11.98 13.19
N THR A 454 -1.62 13.17 12.63
CA THR A 454 -1.66 13.43 11.19
C THR A 454 -0.34 14.03 10.71
N GLY A 455 -0.04 13.84 9.43
CA GLY A 455 1.10 14.50 8.80
C GLY A 455 1.09 14.38 7.28
N ARG A 456 2.24 14.64 6.67
CA ARG A 456 2.44 14.61 5.22
C ARG A 456 3.62 13.72 4.82
N PRO A 457 3.60 13.12 3.62
CA PRO A 457 4.79 12.57 3.02
C PRO A 457 5.71 13.70 2.56
N ALA A 458 7.01 13.45 2.61
CA ALA A 458 8.02 14.32 2.07
C ALA A 458 8.94 13.57 1.10
N LEU A 459 9.42 14.30 0.10
CA LEU A 459 10.38 13.82 -0.89
C LEU A 459 11.64 14.69 -0.86
N PRO A 460 12.82 14.14 -1.18
CA PRO A 460 14.05 14.92 -1.21
C PRO A 460 14.03 15.92 -2.38
N ARG A 461 14.69 17.08 -2.19
CA ARG A 461 14.91 18.07 -3.24
C ARG A 461 16.29 17.92 -3.86
N GLU A 462 16.39 18.24 -5.16
CA GLU A 462 17.69 18.42 -5.82
C GLU A 462 18.47 19.55 -5.13
N GLY A 463 19.73 19.31 -4.80
CA GLY A 463 20.56 20.27 -4.05
C GLY A 463 20.35 20.25 -2.53
N GLY A 464 19.45 19.42 -2.01
CA GLY A 464 19.27 19.18 -0.57
C GLY A 464 17.95 19.69 0.01
N GLY A 465 17.63 19.20 1.21
CA GLY A 465 16.37 19.46 1.89
C GLY A 465 15.24 18.54 1.43
N ARG A 466 14.03 18.81 1.92
CA ARG A 466 12.82 18.05 1.64
C ARG A 466 11.68 18.96 1.20
N TYR A 467 10.69 18.40 0.54
CA TYR A 467 9.44 19.07 0.24
C TYR A 467 8.27 18.14 0.53
N GLU A 468 7.21 18.69 1.12
CA GLU A 468 6.00 17.95 1.45
C GLU A 468 5.05 17.92 0.26
N LEU A 469 4.41 16.78 0.03
CA LEU A 469 3.35 16.67 -0.97
C LEU A 469 2.07 17.32 -0.45
N GLY A 470 1.33 17.98 -1.34
CA GLY A 470 0.11 18.70 -0.99
C GLY A 470 -1.01 18.66 -2.03
N LYS A 471 -0.77 18.07 -3.22
CA LYS A 471 -1.74 18.06 -4.32
C LYS A 471 -2.15 16.67 -4.75
N VAL A 472 -3.35 16.56 -5.33
CA VAL A 472 -3.88 15.30 -5.88
C VAL A 472 -2.91 14.63 -6.86
N GLU A 473 -2.35 15.39 -7.81
CA GLU A 473 -1.42 14.86 -8.82
C GLU A 473 -0.12 14.27 -8.22
N GLU A 474 0.30 14.76 -7.06
CA GLU A 474 1.48 14.26 -6.35
C GLU A 474 1.14 13.00 -5.56
N TYR A 475 -0.03 13.00 -4.90
CA TYR A 475 -0.51 11.88 -4.10
C TYR A 475 -0.99 10.68 -4.94
N ASP A 476 -1.36 10.89 -6.21
CA ASP A 476 -1.70 9.80 -7.12
C ASP A 476 -0.56 8.80 -7.35
N LEU A 477 0.69 9.19 -7.01
CA LEU A 477 1.80 8.26 -6.86
C LEU A 477 1.42 7.03 -6.01
N PHE A 478 0.74 7.24 -4.88
CA PHE A 478 0.39 6.17 -3.93
C PHE A 478 -0.77 5.29 -4.42
N ARG A 479 -1.57 5.76 -5.39
CA ARG A 479 -2.59 4.92 -6.06
C ARG A 479 -1.99 4.00 -7.12
N GLY A 480 -0.79 4.31 -7.63
CA GLY A 480 -0.15 3.51 -8.66
C GLY A 480 0.02 2.06 -8.21
N TRP A 481 -0.15 1.11 -9.15
CA TRP A 481 -0.14 -0.31 -8.81
C TRP A 481 1.15 -0.79 -8.16
N HIS A 482 2.28 -0.16 -8.50
CA HIS A 482 3.57 -0.45 -7.87
C HIS A 482 3.62 0.00 -6.40
N TRP A 483 3.08 1.18 -6.06
CA TRP A 483 3.00 1.63 -4.66
C TRP A 483 1.99 0.84 -3.85
N PHE A 484 0.85 0.52 -4.46
CA PHE A 484 -0.13 -0.36 -3.84
C PHE A 484 0.50 -1.72 -3.50
N TYR A 485 1.20 -2.36 -4.44
CA TYR A 485 1.94 -3.60 -4.19
C TYR A 485 3.00 -3.45 -3.08
N ARG A 486 3.80 -2.36 -3.08
CA ARG A 486 4.82 -2.12 -2.04
C ARG A 486 4.22 -2.07 -0.63
N LEU A 487 3.11 -1.34 -0.46
CA LEU A 487 2.44 -1.23 0.84
C LEU A 487 1.82 -2.57 1.28
N GLN A 488 1.27 -3.36 0.34
CA GLN A 488 0.84 -4.73 0.65
C GLN A 488 2.01 -5.59 1.13
N MET A 489 3.14 -5.55 0.42
CA MET A 489 4.31 -6.33 0.78
C MET A 489 4.92 -5.90 2.10
N ALA A 490 4.84 -4.61 2.46
CA ALA A 490 5.18 -4.15 3.79
C ALA A 490 4.29 -4.80 4.86
N GLY A 491 2.96 -4.81 4.68
CA GLY A 491 2.02 -5.51 5.56
C GLY A 491 2.28 -7.03 5.65
N ARG A 492 2.62 -7.67 4.53
CA ARG A 492 2.87 -9.11 4.44
C ARG A 492 4.20 -9.55 5.04
N THR A 493 5.25 -8.75 4.92
CA THR A 493 6.63 -9.23 5.13
C THR A 493 7.49 -8.42 6.09
N VAL A 494 7.10 -7.18 6.43
CA VAL A 494 7.89 -6.32 7.32
C VAL A 494 7.32 -6.38 8.73
N ASP A 495 8.01 -7.12 9.60
CA ASP A 495 7.55 -7.40 10.95
C ASP A 495 7.38 -6.14 11.81
N GLY A 496 8.38 -5.26 11.85
CA GLY A 496 8.30 -3.98 12.55
C GLY A 496 7.20 -3.06 12.02
N PHE A 497 6.83 -3.18 10.73
CA PHE A 497 5.71 -2.43 10.14
C PHE A 497 4.39 -2.86 10.78
N ARG A 498 4.14 -4.17 10.90
CA ARG A 498 2.93 -4.70 11.55
C ARG A 498 2.89 -4.40 13.05
N ARG A 499 4.00 -4.60 13.77
CA ARG A 499 4.07 -4.37 15.22
C ARG A 499 3.90 -2.90 15.57
N ALA A 500 4.44 -1.98 14.78
CA ALA A 500 4.18 -0.55 14.98
C ALA A 500 2.69 -0.18 14.78
N MET A 501 1.93 -0.95 13.99
CA MET A 501 0.48 -0.74 13.88
C MET A 501 -0.25 -1.06 15.18
N TRP A 502 0.20 -2.10 15.90
CA TRP A 502 -0.32 -2.43 17.22
C TRP A 502 -0.13 -1.26 18.19
N ASP A 503 1.08 -0.71 18.24
CA ASP A 503 1.38 0.41 19.12
C ASP A 503 0.56 1.66 18.79
N MET A 504 0.43 2.02 17.51
CA MET A 504 -0.40 3.15 17.10
C MET A 504 -1.89 2.95 17.37
N ALA A 505 -2.41 1.72 17.25
CA ALA A 505 -3.78 1.41 17.64
C ALA A 505 -3.99 1.62 19.15
N ARG A 506 -3.03 1.18 19.98
CA ARG A 506 -3.05 1.37 21.43
C ARG A 506 -2.88 2.83 21.85
N LEU A 507 -2.01 3.59 21.18
CA LEU A 507 -1.88 5.04 21.39
C LEU A 507 -3.21 5.75 21.16
N ARG A 508 -3.89 5.45 20.06
CA ARG A 508 -5.21 6.01 19.78
C ARG A 508 -6.25 5.64 20.84
N LEU A 509 -6.31 4.37 21.26
CA LEU A 509 -7.20 3.92 22.34
C LEU A 509 -6.90 4.63 23.66
N ARG A 510 -5.62 4.79 24.01
CA ARG A 510 -5.18 5.55 25.18
C ARG A 510 -5.68 6.98 25.07
N ASP A 511 -5.35 7.68 24.01
CA ASP A 511 -5.61 9.12 23.90
C ASP A 511 -7.10 9.44 23.85
N VAL A 512 -7.90 8.58 23.22
CA VAL A 512 -9.36 8.64 23.28
C VAL A 512 -9.85 8.34 24.70
N GLY A 513 -9.41 7.26 25.33
CA GLY A 513 -9.83 6.90 26.69
C GLY A 513 -9.45 7.94 27.74
N GLU A 514 -8.28 8.55 27.62
CA GLU A 514 -7.75 9.58 28.52
C GLU A 514 -8.36 10.97 28.28
N THR A 515 -9.16 11.13 27.24
CA THR A 515 -9.83 12.40 26.95
C THR A 515 -10.76 12.78 28.12
N PRO A 516 -10.64 14.01 28.65
CA PRO A 516 -11.57 14.53 29.65
C PRO A 516 -13.02 14.44 29.18
N TRP A 517 -13.94 14.09 30.08
CA TRP A 517 -15.36 14.11 29.76
C TRP A 517 -15.82 15.55 29.46
N ASP A 518 -15.48 16.46 30.36
CA ASP A 518 -15.77 17.89 30.26
C ASP A 518 -14.54 18.71 29.85
N GLY A 519 -14.77 19.95 29.41
CA GLY A 519 -13.68 20.89 29.14
C GLY A 519 -13.17 21.56 30.41
N PRO A 520 -11.98 22.19 30.36
CA PRO A 520 -11.40 22.88 31.53
C PRO A 520 -12.15 24.15 31.94
N ALA A 521 -13.07 24.65 31.11
CA ALA A 521 -13.79 25.90 31.33
C ALA A 521 -15.02 25.75 32.24
N GLU A 522 -15.51 24.52 32.43
CA GLU A 522 -16.72 24.22 33.20
C GLU A 522 -16.37 23.30 34.38
N PRO A 523 -17.15 23.34 35.49
CA PRO A 523 -17.04 22.35 36.54
C PRO A 523 -17.24 20.94 35.96
N PRO A 524 -16.50 19.92 36.44
CA PRO A 524 -16.68 18.56 35.94
C PRO A 524 -18.09 18.06 36.24
N THR A 525 -18.74 17.47 35.23
CA THR A 525 -20.03 16.80 35.35
C THR A 525 -19.92 15.67 36.38
N TRP A 526 -18.79 14.95 36.36
CA TRP A 526 -18.49 13.89 37.32
C TRP A 526 -17.06 13.97 37.82
N THR A 527 -16.91 13.68 39.11
CA THR A 527 -15.62 13.45 39.76
C THR A 527 -15.54 11.98 40.15
N VAL A 528 -14.42 11.34 39.82
CA VAL A 528 -14.15 9.93 40.11
C VAL A 528 -12.88 9.79 40.97
N PRO A 529 -12.69 8.68 41.69
CA PRO A 529 -11.44 8.39 42.39
C PRO A 529 -10.22 8.43 41.45
N GLY A 530 -9.13 9.00 41.93
CA GLY A 530 -7.83 9.04 41.25
C GLY A 530 -6.69 8.73 42.21
N PRO A 531 -5.49 8.44 41.68
CA PRO A 531 -4.32 8.09 42.49
C PRO A 531 -3.93 9.21 43.48
N ASP A 532 -4.12 10.47 43.09
CA ASP A 532 -3.80 11.65 43.90
C ASP A 532 -5.05 12.31 44.52
N GLY A 533 -6.17 11.57 44.60
CA GLY A 533 -7.45 12.06 45.07
C GLY A 533 -8.50 12.20 43.96
N PRO A 534 -9.69 12.77 44.27
CA PRO A 534 -10.78 12.93 43.32
C PRO A 534 -10.36 13.77 42.11
N ARG A 535 -10.71 13.30 40.90
CA ARG A 535 -10.37 13.95 39.63
C ARG A 535 -11.57 13.99 38.68
N PRO A 536 -11.60 14.91 37.69
CA PRO A 536 -12.59 14.85 36.62
C PRO A 536 -12.62 13.50 35.90
N ALA A 537 -13.81 13.07 35.52
CA ALA A 537 -14.01 11.88 34.71
C ALA A 537 -13.41 12.04 33.30
N ARG A 538 -12.94 10.93 32.75
CA ARG A 538 -12.47 10.75 31.37
C ARG A 538 -13.40 9.79 30.65
N ILE A 539 -13.30 9.70 29.31
CA ILE A 539 -14.11 8.77 28.51
C ILE A 539 -14.03 7.35 29.06
N LYS A 540 -12.82 6.87 29.41
CA LYS A 540 -12.59 5.53 29.94
C LYS A 540 -13.19 5.27 31.33
N ASP A 541 -13.60 6.30 32.07
CA ASP A 541 -14.27 6.14 33.37
C ASP A 541 -15.78 5.96 33.19
N VAL A 542 -16.34 6.53 32.12
CA VAL A 542 -17.76 6.46 31.79
C VAL A 542 -18.08 5.16 31.07
N ILE A 543 -17.25 4.79 30.09
CA ILE A 543 -17.41 3.58 29.27
C ILE A 543 -16.21 2.67 29.54
N THR A 544 -16.49 1.48 30.07
CA THR A 544 -15.46 0.65 30.71
C THR A 544 -15.48 -0.80 30.24
N SER A 545 -16.51 -1.21 29.48
CA SER A 545 -16.57 -2.55 28.89
C SER A 545 -15.76 -2.64 27.60
N GLU A 546 -15.31 -3.86 27.25
CA GLU A 546 -14.66 -4.09 25.95
C GLU A 546 -15.59 -3.70 24.80
N ARG A 547 -16.87 -4.06 24.94
CA ARG A 547 -17.91 -3.77 23.95
C ARG A 547 -18.12 -2.27 23.77
N GLY A 548 -18.24 -1.52 24.86
CA GLY A 548 -18.40 -0.07 24.82
C GLY A 548 -17.19 0.63 24.22
N MET A 549 -15.98 0.27 24.66
CA MET A 549 -14.75 0.87 24.15
C MET A 549 -14.48 0.53 22.68
N ALA A 550 -14.83 -0.66 22.20
CA ALA A 550 -14.74 -0.99 20.78
C ALA A 550 -15.69 -0.16 19.91
N ILE A 551 -16.90 0.13 20.40
CA ILE A 551 -17.85 1.01 19.71
C ILE A 551 -17.32 2.44 19.63
N VAL A 552 -16.85 2.99 20.76
CA VAL A 552 -16.24 4.33 20.81
C VAL A 552 -15.05 4.40 19.86
N TYR A 553 -14.17 3.40 19.89
CA TYR A 553 -12.99 3.35 19.05
C TYR A 553 -13.35 3.28 17.56
N ARG A 554 -14.27 2.38 17.18
CA ARG A 554 -14.74 2.27 15.79
C ARG A 554 -15.33 3.58 15.29
N TRP A 555 -16.15 4.22 16.10
CA TRP A 555 -16.80 5.45 15.72
C TRP A 555 -15.81 6.61 15.63
N HIS A 556 -14.85 6.68 16.55
CA HIS A 556 -13.77 7.66 16.50
C HIS A 556 -12.97 7.55 15.20
N ILE A 557 -12.77 6.35 14.65
CA ILE A 557 -12.15 6.18 13.32
C ILE A 557 -13.00 6.78 12.20
N ARG A 558 -14.31 6.49 12.18
CA ARG A 558 -15.22 6.98 11.13
C ARG A 558 -15.46 8.49 11.19
N ALA A 559 -15.58 9.03 12.40
CA ALA A 559 -15.94 10.42 12.65
C ALA A 559 -15.34 10.88 14.00
N PRO A 560 -14.03 11.22 14.04
CA PRO A 560 -13.33 11.54 15.28
C PRO A 560 -14.05 12.60 16.12
N ALA A 561 -14.51 13.67 15.47
CA ALA A 561 -15.23 14.80 16.07
C ALA A 561 -16.50 14.40 16.85
N ASN A 562 -17.11 13.24 16.53
CA ASN A 562 -18.30 12.77 17.24
C ASN A 562 -17.97 12.21 18.63
N MET A 563 -16.79 11.60 18.76
CA MET A 563 -16.33 10.95 20.00
C MET A 563 -15.39 11.84 20.80
N VAL A 564 -14.58 12.66 20.13
CA VAL A 564 -13.71 13.67 20.76
C VAL A 564 -13.77 14.95 19.95
N SER A 565 -14.08 16.08 20.59
CA SER A 565 -14.18 17.38 19.93
C SER A 565 -13.47 18.48 20.70
N ALA A 566 -12.98 19.49 19.97
CA ALA A 566 -12.62 20.77 20.56
C ALA A 566 -13.83 21.46 21.23
N GLY A 567 -13.56 22.43 22.12
CA GLY A 567 -14.61 23.25 22.72
C GLY A 567 -15.33 24.19 21.73
N PRO A 568 -16.44 24.83 22.15
CA PRO A 568 -17.15 25.82 21.35
C PRO A 568 -16.25 27.02 21.07
N ALA A 569 -16.63 27.79 20.05
CA ALA A 569 -15.90 29.01 19.68
C ALA A 569 -15.94 30.11 20.77
N SER A 570 -16.80 29.97 21.77
CA SER A 570 -16.87 30.88 22.93
C SER A 570 -15.75 30.66 23.95
N GLU A 571 -15.04 29.52 23.93
CA GLU A 571 -13.90 29.27 24.81
C GLU A 571 -12.60 29.83 24.19
N PRO A 572 -11.64 30.32 25.03
CA PRO A 572 -10.31 30.70 24.57
C PRO A 572 -9.61 29.59 23.77
N PRO A 573 -8.80 29.91 22.75
CA PRO A 573 -8.11 28.91 21.93
C PRO A 573 -7.31 27.88 22.73
N GLU A 574 -6.71 28.29 23.84
CA GLU A 574 -5.86 27.45 24.70
C GLU A 574 -6.68 26.35 25.39
N THR A 575 -7.87 26.70 25.92
CA THR A 575 -8.77 25.74 26.57
C THR A 575 -9.56 24.93 25.55
N ARG A 576 -9.98 25.58 24.46
CA ARG A 576 -10.75 24.99 23.38
C ARG A 576 -10.03 23.81 22.72
N ARG A 577 -8.71 23.89 22.59
CA ARG A 577 -7.89 22.90 21.88
C ARG A 577 -7.72 21.59 22.66
N ILE A 578 -7.88 21.56 23.99
CA ILE A 578 -7.54 20.39 24.83
C ILE A 578 -8.32 19.12 24.44
N GLY A 579 -9.49 19.26 23.82
CA GLY A 579 -10.33 18.13 23.42
C GLY A 579 -11.08 17.51 24.61
N ARG A 580 -12.32 17.09 24.37
CA ARG A 580 -13.20 16.48 25.37
C ARG A 580 -14.18 15.51 24.74
N ALA A 581 -14.95 14.76 25.54
CA ALA A 581 -15.99 13.87 25.02
C ALA A 581 -16.89 14.60 24.01
N GLY A 582 -16.97 14.03 22.81
CA GLY A 582 -17.65 14.62 21.67
C GLY A 582 -19.17 14.67 21.83
N PRO A 583 -19.87 15.48 21.03
CA PRO A 583 -21.30 15.74 21.19
C PRO A 583 -22.17 14.48 21.07
N VAL A 584 -21.81 13.55 20.19
CA VAL A 584 -22.58 12.31 19.99
C VAL A 584 -22.37 11.35 21.15
N LEU A 585 -21.14 11.24 21.64
CA LEU A 585 -20.81 10.44 22.82
C LEU A 585 -21.59 10.93 24.05
N ARG A 586 -21.59 12.24 24.30
CA ARG A 586 -22.35 12.85 25.41
C ARG A 586 -23.86 12.65 25.24
N ALA A 587 -24.40 12.88 24.04
CA ALA A 587 -25.82 12.71 23.76
C ALA A 587 -26.29 11.26 23.98
N ALA A 588 -25.47 10.25 23.65
CA ALA A 588 -25.78 8.85 23.96
C ALA A 588 -25.83 8.59 25.46
N CYS A 589 -24.88 9.16 26.22
CA CYS A 589 -24.84 9.04 27.68
C CYS A 589 -26.03 9.74 28.34
N GLU A 590 -26.32 10.98 27.96
CA GLU A 590 -27.49 11.75 28.44
C GLU A 590 -28.81 11.04 28.14
N ALA A 591 -28.94 10.40 26.98
CA ALA A 591 -30.12 9.63 26.64
C ALA A 591 -30.28 8.38 27.53
N ALA A 592 -29.19 7.65 27.81
CA ALA A 592 -29.23 6.51 28.72
C ALA A 592 -29.65 6.94 30.14
N ILE A 593 -29.05 8.02 30.65
CA ILE A 593 -29.37 8.59 31.97
C ILE A 593 -30.84 9.02 32.05
N ARG A 594 -31.35 9.66 31.00
CA ARG A 594 -32.74 10.16 30.97
C ARG A 594 -33.76 9.04 31.03
N GLU A 595 -33.48 7.91 30.39
CA GLU A 595 -34.41 6.80 30.28
C GLU A 595 -34.36 5.87 31.49
N GLU A 596 -33.17 5.67 32.06
CA GLU A 596 -32.97 4.77 33.18
C GLU A 596 -32.22 5.45 34.35
N PRO A 597 -32.73 6.57 34.89
CA PRO A 597 -32.00 7.40 35.85
C PRO A 597 -31.58 6.64 37.12
N GLY A 598 -32.33 5.61 37.51
CA GLY A 598 -31.99 4.76 38.66
C GLY A 598 -30.71 3.94 38.49
N LEU A 599 -30.25 3.70 37.26
CA LEU A 599 -28.99 3.00 36.99
C LEU A 599 -27.76 3.91 37.12
N PHE A 600 -27.96 5.23 37.02
CA PHE A 600 -26.89 6.23 36.95
C PHE A 600 -26.79 7.08 38.22
N THR A 601 -27.15 6.53 39.37
CA THR A 601 -27.00 7.22 40.66
C THR A 601 -25.52 7.34 41.04
N GLY A 602 -25.08 8.54 41.38
CA GLY A 602 -23.69 8.81 41.77
C GLY A 602 -22.79 9.14 40.59
N SER A 603 -21.49 8.88 40.75
CA SER A 603 -20.46 9.07 39.72
C SER A 603 -20.25 7.78 38.93
N PRO A 604 -19.61 7.84 37.74
CA PRO A 604 -19.40 6.66 36.92
C PRO A 604 -18.79 5.46 37.66
N ASP A 605 -17.85 5.67 38.58
CA ASP A 605 -17.24 4.59 39.37
C ASP A 605 -18.23 3.79 40.24
N THR A 606 -19.44 4.31 40.49
CA THR A 606 -20.49 3.59 41.25
C THR A 606 -21.53 2.92 40.38
N TRP A 607 -21.50 3.10 39.06
CA TRP A 607 -22.43 2.45 38.14
C TRP A 607 -22.12 0.95 38.01
N GLY A 608 -23.13 0.14 37.67
CA GLY A 608 -22.99 -1.32 37.47
C GLY A 608 -23.19 -1.76 36.01
N ASP A 609 -23.20 -3.08 35.77
CA ASP A 609 -23.33 -3.67 34.43
C ASP A 609 -24.57 -3.21 33.67
N ALA A 610 -25.70 -3.04 34.36
CA ALA A 610 -26.93 -2.56 33.74
C ALA A 610 -26.77 -1.15 33.14
N ALA A 611 -26.05 -0.26 33.83
CA ALA A 611 -25.78 1.09 33.33
C ALA A 611 -24.86 1.05 32.10
N GLU A 612 -23.82 0.21 32.13
CA GLU A 612 -22.91 0.00 30.99
C GLU A 612 -23.68 -0.53 29.77
N GLN A 613 -24.57 -1.51 29.96
CA GLN A 613 -25.41 -2.05 28.89
C GLN A 613 -26.35 -1.00 28.30
N ALA A 614 -26.97 -0.15 29.12
CA ALA A 614 -27.81 0.96 28.66
C ALA A 614 -27.01 1.98 27.83
N LEU A 615 -25.77 2.30 28.25
CA LEU A 615 -24.86 3.17 27.48
C LEU A 615 -24.50 2.55 26.12
N VAL A 616 -24.09 1.28 26.11
CA VAL A 616 -23.75 0.54 24.89
C VAL A 616 -24.92 0.49 23.93
N ALA A 617 -26.14 0.25 24.42
CA ALA A 617 -27.35 0.23 23.60
C ALA A 617 -27.59 1.59 22.92
N ARG A 618 -27.38 2.71 23.63
CA ARG A 618 -27.54 4.06 23.09
C ARG A 618 -26.47 4.44 22.09
N LEU A 619 -25.21 4.05 22.33
CA LEU A 619 -24.13 4.23 21.36
C LEU A 619 -24.39 3.43 20.08
N ARG A 620 -24.81 2.17 20.21
CA ARG A 620 -25.18 1.31 19.09
C ARG A 620 -26.29 1.90 18.24
N ALA A 621 -27.37 2.38 18.88
CA ALA A 621 -28.52 2.97 18.19
C ALA A 621 -28.15 4.18 17.31
N GLN A 622 -27.12 4.93 17.69
CA GLN A 622 -26.68 6.11 16.94
C GLN A 622 -25.55 5.81 15.92
N GLY A 623 -24.83 4.68 16.08
CA GLY A 623 -23.60 4.36 15.33
C GLY A 623 -23.78 3.72 13.95
N GLY A 624 -24.95 3.16 13.66
CA GLY A 624 -25.27 2.51 12.38
C GLY A 624 -24.51 1.20 12.13
N ALA A 625 -24.49 0.73 10.88
CA ALA A 625 -24.06 -0.63 10.51
C ALA A 625 -22.59 -0.96 10.88
N SER A 626 -21.68 0.01 10.81
CA SER A 626 -20.26 -0.24 11.16
C SER A 626 -20.07 -0.49 12.66
N VAL A 627 -20.88 0.16 13.50
CA VAL A 627 -20.88 -0.04 14.96
C VAL A 627 -21.60 -1.34 15.32
N GLU A 628 -22.66 -1.67 14.60
CA GLU A 628 -23.37 -2.94 14.74
C GLU A 628 -22.44 -4.14 14.53
N TYR A 629 -21.59 -4.12 13.50
CA TYR A 629 -20.64 -5.20 13.25
C TYR A 629 -19.71 -5.43 14.45
N VAL A 630 -19.18 -4.35 15.04
CA VAL A 630 -18.28 -4.42 16.21
C VAL A 630 -19.00 -4.94 17.45
N HIS A 631 -20.23 -4.47 17.69
CA HIS A 631 -21.05 -4.97 18.79
C HIS A 631 -21.30 -6.48 18.70
N GLU A 632 -21.51 -6.98 17.48
CA GLU A 632 -21.84 -8.38 17.22
C GLU A 632 -20.61 -9.27 17.02
N TRP A 633 -19.40 -8.72 17.02
CA TRP A 633 -18.17 -9.45 16.81
C TRP A 633 -17.98 -10.59 17.83
N PRO A 634 -17.54 -11.79 17.41
CA PRO A 634 -17.17 -12.21 16.05
C PRO A 634 -18.30 -12.92 15.28
N ARG A 635 -19.58 -12.72 15.62
CA ARG A 635 -20.67 -13.51 15.00
C ARG A 635 -20.86 -13.26 13.51
N GLN A 636 -20.51 -12.07 13.02
CA GLN A 636 -20.66 -11.69 11.61
C GLN A 636 -19.45 -12.09 10.75
N VAL A 637 -18.76 -13.18 11.11
CA VAL A 637 -17.66 -13.72 10.31
C VAL A 637 -18.21 -14.33 9.02
N SER A 638 -17.83 -13.73 7.88
CA SER A 638 -18.12 -14.35 6.58
C SER A 638 -17.13 -15.47 6.30
N ALA A 639 -17.63 -16.68 5.99
CA ALA A 639 -16.79 -17.78 5.53
C ALA A 639 -15.93 -17.40 4.31
N SER A 640 -16.37 -16.45 3.48
CA SER A 640 -15.60 -15.97 2.33
C SER A 640 -14.34 -15.17 2.70
N ARG A 641 -14.25 -14.64 3.93
CA ARG A 641 -13.07 -13.91 4.43
C ARG A 641 -11.92 -14.83 4.84
N GLY A 642 -12.20 -16.14 5.00
CA GLY A 642 -11.22 -17.20 5.26
C GLY A 642 -10.22 -16.89 6.37
N PHE A 643 -10.70 -16.35 7.48
CA PHE A 643 -9.88 -16.10 8.67
C PHE A 643 -9.28 -17.39 9.23
N ALA A 644 -8.04 -17.29 9.69
CA ALA A 644 -7.31 -18.29 10.45
C ALA A 644 -7.41 -18.07 11.97
N LEU A 645 -7.94 -16.92 12.43
CA LEU A 645 -8.13 -16.65 13.86
C LEU A 645 -9.08 -17.69 14.48
N PRO A 646 -8.66 -18.46 15.51
CA PRO A 646 -9.49 -19.48 16.12
C PRO A 646 -10.49 -18.85 17.11
N TYR A 647 -11.57 -18.24 16.59
CA TYR A 647 -12.61 -17.59 17.38
C TYR A 647 -13.24 -18.51 18.43
N GLU A 648 -13.16 -19.83 18.23
CA GLU A 648 -13.61 -20.83 19.16
C GLU A 648 -12.76 -20.95 20.44
N LEU A 649 -11.64 -20.24 20.54
CA LEU A 649 -10.89 -20.16 21.78
C LEU A 649 -11.33 -18.99 22.66
N LEU A 650 -12.05 -18.00 22.10
CA LEU A 650 -12.45 -16.81 22.85
C LEU A 650 -13.34 -17.14 24.06
N PRO A 651 -13.20 -16.40 25.19
CA PRO A 651 -14.05 -16.58 26.36
C PRO A 651 -15.53 -16.39 26.03
N ASP A 652 -16.40 -17.19 26.65
CA ASP A 652 -17.86 -17.03 26.57
C ASP A 652 -18.36 -16.27 27.81
N HIS A 653 -19.07 -15.17 27.58
CA HIS A 653 -19.57 -14.28 28.64
C HIS A 653 -21.07 -14.48 28.91
N GLY A 654 -21.65 -15.59 28.46
CA GLY A 654 -23.07 -15.92 28.64
C GLY A 654 -23.99 -15.38 27.55
N ASP A 655 -23.48 -14.49 26.69
CA ASP A 655 -24.12 -14.08 25.44
C ASP A 655 -23.33 -14.53 24.20
N GLY A 656 -22.48 -15.55 24.38
CA GLY A 656 -21.57 -16.10 23.39
C GLY A 656 -20.14 -15.56 23.52
N ARG A 657 -19.29 -15.94 22.56
CA ARG A 657 -17.87 -15.57 22.51
C ARG A 657 -17.61 -14.17 21.98
N ARG A 658 -18.27 -13.18 22.57
CA ARG A 658 -18.27 -11.78 22.15
C ARG A 658 -17.27 -10.93 22.94
N LEU A 659 -17.16 -9.65 22.59
CA LEU A 659 -16.56 -8.66 23.48
C LEU A 659 -17.30 -8.62 24.81
N ASP A 660 -16.56 -8.61 25.91
CA ASP A 660 -17.11 -8.63 27.27
C ASP A 660 -17.96 -7.38 27.52
N PRO A 661 -19.27 -7.53 27.86
CA PRO A 661 -20.14 -6.40 28.15
C PRO A 661 -20.04 -5.91 29.61
N ALA A 662 -19.37 -6.64 30.50
CA ALA A 662 -19.30 -6.31 31.91
C ALA A 662 -18.58 -4.99 32.13
N ARG A 663 -19.06 -4.21 33.10
CA ARG A 663 -18.43 -2.94 33.49
C ARG A 663 -17.03 -3.21 34.04
N GLY A 664 -16.07 -2.42 33.61
CA GLY A 664 -14.66 -2.57 34.00
C GLY A 664 -13.92 -3.72 33.31
N SER A 665 -14.55 -4.44 32.35
CA SER A 665 -13.89 -5.54 31.64
C SER A 665 -12.77 -5.08 30.71
N PHE A 666 -12.76 -3.83 30.25
CA PHE A 666 -11.70 -3.31 29.39
C PHE A 666 -10.57 -2.67 30.20
N HIS A 667 -9.39 -3.27 30.07
CA HIS A 667 -8.13 -2.67 30.51
C HIS A 667 -7.20 -2.52 29.30
N LEU A 668 -6.78 -1.28 29.03
CA LEU A 668 -5.85 -1.02 27.95
C LEU A 668 -4.44 -1.50 28.33
N ASP A 669 -3.81 -2.28 27.45
CA ASP A 669 -2.38 -2.59 27.55
C ASP A 669 -1.53 -1.37 27.17
N THR A 670 -1.00 -0.66 28.15
CA THR A 670 -0.16 0.53 27.94
C THR A 670 1.35 0.22 27.93
N ARG A 671 1.76 -1.05 28.04
CA ARG A 671 3.16 -1.42 28.15
C ARG A 671 3.96 -1.00 26.92
N GLY A 672 5.10 -0.38 27.14
CA GLY A 672 6.03 0.04 26.09
C GLY A 672 5.55 1.22 25.23
N LEU A 673 4.40 1.83 25.52
CA LEU A 673 3.96 3.02 24.79
C LEU A 673 4.82 4.24 25.18
N PRO A 674 5.12 5.16 24.24
CA PRO A 674 5.71 6.44 24.58
C PRO A 674 4.80 7.26 25.52
N PRO A 675 5.32 8.30 26.19
CA PRO A 675 4.48 9.22 26.96
C PRO A 675 3.39 9.88 26.09
N PRO A 676 2.30 10.37 26.69
CA PRO A 676 1.30 11.16 25.96
C PRO A 676 1.88 12.50 25.49
N PRO A 677 1.33 13.09 24.41
CA PRO A 677 1.76 14.36 23.82
C PRO A 677 1.39 15.61 24.64
#